data_AF-A0A535JCY0-F1
#
_entry.id   AF-A0A535JCY0-F1
#
_cell.length_a   1.000
_cell.length_b   1.000
_cell.length_c   1.000
_cell.angle_alpha   90.00
_cell.angle_beta   90.00
_cell.angle_gamma   90.00
#
_symmetry.space_group_name_H-M   'P 1'
#
loop_
_entity.id
_entity.type
_entity.pdbx_description
1 polymer ?
#
loop_
_entity_poly.entity_id
_entity_poly.type
_entity_poly.pdbx_seq_one_letter_code
_entity_poly.pdbx_strand_id
1 'polypeptide(L)'
;MTARGFLTTSAFVLEHNKRRLLILLAVAALILFFYGIRSVFEGLAALVGQMPGLLITLIFYAFAFIAQFGALMWFLSRPRTYTVTPDDPQIGLSFDDYRGQPDLVDHAKTLVRILGGVERFKLAGGEMPKGMLLSGQPGTGKTFLAGVIAAEAKLPFIYIDSSSLRSMWMGVDALIIISLFRKGRGLARKYAKPGTPGACLLFMDEIDSIGMSRGGVQGGQQQGGMGPMGMFGGTGMSLNTLLNQMDSLGQHVEDRFKVKMARWLGLVRGPVPPKPLVFVIGATNRPDTLDTALTRPGRLDRSLIVYPPDGEGRKDIIQHYLSKKAHDETCDVDMMAQDSIGWTPIHIKTIINEALIVAHEDGRDKMTYKDWLAAADMRFLGLKQPIAKMSADDKRAVAYHEAGHAVVAQYLRPEDRMKKASIIRRGETLGVVQSSEREERHQLHARQIETDIMVSLGSRAVEELILGTKLAGASSDLMQATNGALTYVARLGMGSTLMVAPASMTGYPPAVLVLVDKMLQELYEETKRLILEKEYAVHAVANSLIERQELIGSELDEIFRYADEAHPEKAAPFVRKPLILPTMDEIMKNGNGHLPLLAIPETPAQPVPGQPPGPPGPPGPVPVPPGGGQST
;
A
#
# COMPACT_ATOMS: atom_id res chain seq x y z
N MET A 1 105.48 32.11 -74.84
CA MET A 1 104.52 33.01 -74.15
C MET A 1 103.14 32.66 -74.69
N THR A 2 102.10 32.32 -73.92
CA THR A 2 101.80 32.51 -72.50
C THR A 2 100.68 31.54 -72.09
N ALA A 3 100.73 31.09 -70.84
CA ALA A 3 99.72 30.27 -70.19
C ALA A 3 98.37 30.99 -70.09
N ARG A 4 97.34 30.51 -70.81
CA ARG A 4 95.94 30.85 -70.51
C ARG A 4 94.88 29.87 -71.06
N GLY A 5 95.26 28.68 -71.53
CA GLY A 5 94.32 27.73 -72.14
C GLY A 5 93.93 26.52 -71.30
N PHE A 6 94.42 26.38 -70.06
CA PHE A 6 94.24 25.15 -69.26
C PHE A 6 92.98 25.14 -68.37
N LEU A 7 92.19 26.22 -68.38
CA LEU A 7 90.99 26.39 -67.54
C LEU A 7 89.67 26.22 -68.30
N THR A 8 89.70 25.96 -69.60
CA THR A 8 88.48 25.90 -70.43
C THR A 8 88.05 24.49 -70.83
N THR A 9 88.91 23.49 -70.72
CA THR A 9 88.59 22.11 -71.14
C THR A 9 87.86 21.29 -70.08
N SER A 10 88.12 21.54 -68.79
CA SER A 10 87.45 20.82 -67.68
C SER A 10 86.04 21.33 -67.39
N ALA A 11 85.76 22.61 -67.64
CA ALA A 11 84.41 23.19 -67.53
C ALA A 11 83.46 22.67 -68.63
N PHE A 12 83.97 22.52 -69.86
CA PHE A 12 83.17 22.08 -71.01
C PHE A 12 82.66 20.63 -70.87
N VAL A 13 83.48 19.71 -70.34
CA VAL A 13 83.08 18.30 -70.12
C VAL A 13 82.13 18.15 -68.94
N LEU A 14 82.29 18.96 -67.88
CA LEU A 14 81.41 18.93 -66.71
C LEU A 14 80.00 19.47 -67.03
N GLU A 15 79.91 20.51 -67.86
CA GLU A 15 78.65 21.16 -68.22
C GLU A 15 77.82 20.29 -69.20
N HIS A 16 78.48 19.63 -70.16
CA HIS A 16 77.82 18.71 -71.09
C HIS A 16 77.29 17.43 -70.40
N ASN A 17 78.05 16.87 -69.44
CA ASN A 17 77.63 15.70 -68.67
C ASN A 17 76.56 16.05 -67.62
N LYS A 18 76.60 17.24 -67.00
CA LYS A 18 75.52 17.73 -66.12
C LYS A 18 74.19 17.84 -66.86
N ARG A 19 74.20 18.33 -68.11
CA ARG A 19 72.97 18.43 -68.92
C ARG A 19 72.36 17.06 -69.21
N ARG A 20 73.18 16.07 -69.58
CA ARG A 20 72.71 14.68 -69.80
C ARG A 20 72.23 14.00 -68.51
N LEU A 21 72.91 14.21 -67.39
CA LEU A 21 72.50 13.69 -66.09
C LEU A 21 71.19 14.32 -65.61
N LEU A 22 71.02 15.63 -65.78
CA LEU A 22 69.77 16.35 -65.46
C LEU A 22 68.61 15.88 -66.33
N ILE A 23 68.84 15.64 -67.63
CA ILE A 23 67.82 15.08 -68.53
C ILE A 23 67.45 13.65 -68.09
N LEU A 24 68.43 12.79 -67.77
CA LEU A 24 68.18 11.44 -67.29
C LEU A 24 67.46 11.42 -65.94
N LEU A 25 67.83 12.30 -65.00
CA LEU A 25 67.14 12.45 -63.71
C LEU A 25 65.72 13.00 -63.89
N ALA A 26 65.52 13.94 -64.81
CA ALA A 26 64.19 14.46 -65.13
C ALA A 26 63.31 13.38 -65.76
N VAL A 27 63.85 12.55 -66.66
CA VAL A 27 63.13 11.41 -67.25
C VAL A 27 62.84 10.33 -66.20
N ALA A 28 63.80 10.01 -65.32
CA ALA A 28 63.59 9.05 -64.23
C ALA A 28 62.54 9.57 -63.21
N ALA A 29 62.59 10.86 -62.87
CA ALA A 29 61.59 11.50 -62.02
C ALA A 29 60.21 11.53 -62.67
N LEU A 30 60.13 11.77 -63.99
CA LEU A 30 58.89 11.71 -64.76
C LEU A 30 58.30 10.28 -64.76
N ILE A 31 59.14 9.26 -64.97
CA ILE A 31 58.73 7.85 -64.93
C ILE A 31 58.23 7.46 -63.52
N LEU A 32 58.96 7.85 -62.47
CA LEU A 32 58.55 7.63 -61.08
C LEU A 32 57.26 8.37 -60.73
N PHE A 33 57.07 9.58 -61.25
CA PHE A 33 55.85 10.37 -61.08
C PHE A 33 54.65 9.70 -61.75
N PHE A 34 54.79 9.23 -63.00
CA PHE A 34 53.73 8.48 -63.68
C PHE A 34 53.46 7.11 -63.05
N TYR A 35 54.48 6.43 -62.54
CA TYR A 35 54.32 5.18 -61.80
C TYR A 35 53.60 5.40 -60.46
N GLY A 36 53.92 6.49 -59.75
CA GLY A 36 53.23 6.90 -58.52
C GLY A 36 51.79 7.33 -58.76
N ILE A 37 51.51 8.05 -59.85
CA ILE A 37 50.12 8.37 -60.25
C ILE A 37 49.36 7.09 -60.56
N ARG A 38 49.96 6.18 -61.32
CA ARG A 38 49.34 4.89 -61.65
C ARG A 38 49.02 4.07 -60.40
N SER A 39 49.92 4.00 -59.42
CA SER A 39 49.67 3.26 -58.18
C SER A 39 48.58 3.90 -57.30
N VAL A 40 48.47 5.23 -57.30
CA VAL A 40 47.36 5.94 -56.64
C VAL A 40 46.02 5.64 -57.33
N PHE A 41 45.98 5.65 -58.67
CA PHE A 41 44.77 5.31 -59.42
C PHE A 41 44.39 3.82 -59.28
N GLU A 42 45.37 2.90 -59.25
CA GLU A 42 45.14 1.48 -58.99
C GLU A 42 44.62 1.26 -57.56
N GLY A 43 45.14 1.99 -56.56
CA GLY A 43 44.63 1.96 -55.19
C GLY A 43 43.20 2.50 -55.06
N LEU A 44 42.87 3.60 -55.76
CA LEU A 44 41.51 4.15 -55.82
C LEU A 44 40.54 3.21 -56.55
N ALA A 45 40.97 2.62 -57.66
CA ALA A 45 40.17 1.64 -58.40
C ALA A 45 39.94 0.36 -57.58
N ALA A 46 40.93 -0.10 -56.82
CA ALA A 46 40.79 -1.22 -55.89
C ALA A 46 39.82 -0.89 -54.75
N LEU A 47 39.88 0.31 -54.19
CA LEU A 47 38.93 0.78 -53.17
C LEU A 47 37.50 0.83 -53.72
N VAL A 48 37.30 1.45 -54.89
CA VAL A 48 36.00 1.52 -55.57
C VAL A 48 35.50 0.12 -55.95
N GLY A 49 36.39 -0.78 -56.36
CA GLY A 49 36.07 -2.18 -56.65
C GLY A 49 35.61 -2.98 -55.41
N GLN A 50 36.03 -2.58 -54.20
CA GLN A 50 35.58 -3.18 -52.94
C GLN A 50 34.30 -2.55 -52.38
N MET A 51 33.88 -1.38 -52.87
CA MET A 51 32.67 -0.69 -52.40
C MET A 51 31.39 -1.54 -52.51
N PRO A 52 31.13 -2.32 -53.58
CA PRO A 52 29.97 -3.21 -53.63
C PRO A 52 29.99 -4.28 -52.53
N GLY A 53 31.16 -4.85 -52.23
CA GLY A 53 31.33 -5.85 -51.17
C GLY A 53 31.13 -5.26 -49.77
N LEU A 54 31.66 -4.06 -49.53
CA LEU A 54 31.43 -3.32 -48.29
C LEU A 54 29.95 -2.96 -48.12
N LEU A 55 29.28 -2.54 -49.19
CA LEU A 55 27.87 -2.16 -49.15
C LEU A 55 26.97 -3.37 -48.86
N ILE A 56 27.24 -4.53 -49.48
CA ILE A 56 26.55 -5.79 -49.15
C ILE A 56 26.79 -6.19 -47.69
N THR A 57 28.03 -6.04 -47.20
CA THR A 57 28.38 -6.35 -45.80
C THR A 57 27.68 -5.41 -44.81
N LEU A 58 27.59 -4.12 -45.12
CA LEU A 58 26.86 -3.15 -44.32
C LEU A 58 25.35 -3.42 -44.30
N ILE A 59 24.76 -3.80 -45.45
CA ILE A 59 23.35 -4.23 -45.52
C ILE A 59 23.13 -5.49 -44.69
N PHE A 60 24.05 -6.46 -44.76
CA PHE A 60 23.98 -7.68 -43.96
C PHE A 60 24.05 -7.37 -42.46
N TYR A 61 24.99 -6.52 -42.02
CA TYR A 61 25.07 -6.11 -40.62
C TYR A 61 23.84 -5.31 -40.17
N ALA A 62 23.32 -4.42 -41.01
CA ALA A 62 22.09 -3.69 -40.71
C ALA A 62 20.90 -4.65 -40.56
N PHE A 63 20.76 -5.64 -41.45
CA PHE A 63 19.73 -6.66 -41.36
C PHE A 63 19.90 -7.54 -40.12
N ALA A 64 21.12 -8.02 -39.85
CA ALA A 64 21.43 -8.82 -38.67
C ALA A 64 21.12 -8.04 -37.38
N PHE A 65 21.46 -6.75 -37.34
CA PHE A 65 21.15 -5.87 -36.23
C PHE A 65 19.64 -5.69 -36.03
N ILE A 66 18.88 -5.43 -37.09
CA ILE A 66 17.41 -5.32 -37.03
C ILE A 66 16.79 -6.64 -36.56
N ALA A 67 17.28 -7.78 -37.06
CA ALA A 67 16.80 -9.10 -36.66
C ALA A 67 17.11 -9.41 -35.19
N GLN A 68 18.34 -9.14 -34.74
CA GLN A 68 18.75 -9.29 -33.33
C GLN A 68 17.96 -8.36 -32.41
N PHE A 69 17.77 -7.10 -32.82
CA PHE A 69 16.96 -6.13 -32.08
C PHE A 69 15.49 -6.58 -32.00
N GLY A 70 14.93 -7.06 -33.11
CA GLY A 70 13.58 -7.63 -33.14
C GLY A 70 13.43 -8.86 -32.22
N ALA A 71 14.41 -9.76 -32.21
CA ALA A 71 14.44 -10.93 -31.34
C ALA A 71 14.54 -10.54 -29.85
N LEU A 72 15.40 -9.56 -29.53
CA LEU A 72 15.53 -8.99 -28.18
C LEU A 72 14.21 -8.37 -27.72
N MET A 73 13.58 -7.53 -28.55
CA MET A 73 12.30 -6.90 -28.23
C MET A 73 11.18 -7.93 -28.08
N TRP A 74 11.16 -8.98 -28.89
CA TRP A 74 10.22 -10.08 -28.73
C TRP A 74 10.40 -10.82 -27.41
N PHE A 75 11.64 -11.10 -27.00
CA PHE A 75 11.95 -11.73 -25.72
C PHE A 75 11.51 -10.86 -24.54
N LEU A 76 11.85 -9.57 -24.56
CA LEU A 76 11.47 -8.60 -23.55
C LEU A 76 9.95 -8.37 -23.46
N SER A 77 9.23 -8.54 -24.58
CA SER A 77 7.76 -8.37 -24.62
C SER A 77 6.96 -9.54 -24.05
N ARG A 78 7.61 -10.61 -23.56
CA ARG A 78 6.91 -11.78 -23.02
C ARG A 78 6.33 -11.48 -21.64
N PRO A 79 4.99 -11.51 -21.47
CA PRO A 79 4.38 -11.24 -20.18
C PRO A 79 4.63 -12.41 -19.22
N ARG A 80 5.13 -12.12 -18.02
CA ARG A 80 5.16 -13.08 -16.90
C ARG A 80 3.72 -13.27 -16.43
N THR A 81 3.13 -14.40 -16.80
CA THR A 81 1.71 -14.69 -16.54
C THR A 81 1.58 -16.06 -15.93
N TYR A 82 0.72 -16.17 -14.92
CA TYR A 82 0.22 -17.45 -14.46
C TYR A 82 -1.09 -17.73 -15.21
N THR A 83 -1.18 -18.86 -15.91
CA THR A 83 -2.33 -19.18 -16.76
C THR A 83 -2.89 -20.50 -16.30
N VAL A 84 -4.18 -20.52 -16.03
CA VAL A 84 -4.89 -21.71 -15.62
C VAL A 84 -6.00 -22.00 -16.61
N THR A 85 -6.03 -23.22 -17.11
CA THR A 85 -6.97 -23.66 -18.14
C THR A 85 -8.08 -24.50 -17.52
N PRO A 86 -9.30 -24.53 -18.12
CA PRO A 86 -10.40 -25.34 -17.60
C PRO A 86 -10.12 -26.85 -17.54
N ASP A 87 -9.16 -27.34 -18.34
CA ASP A 87 -8.77 -28.76 -18.37
C ASP A 87 -7.86 -29.17 -17.20
N ASP A 88 -7.34 -28.19 -16.45
CA ASP A 88 -6.38 -28.45 -15.38
C ASP A 88 -7.13 -28.81 -14.08
N PRO A 89 -6.97 -30.02 -13.52
CA PRO A 89 -7.65 -30.44 -12.28
C PRO A 89 -7.25 -29.64 -11.04
N GLN A 90 -6.37 -28.64 -11.16
CA GLN A 90 -5.86 -27.84 -10.06
C GLN A 90 -6.79 -26.71 -9.58
N ILE A 91 -7.89 -26.38 -10.28
CA ILE A 91 -8.80 -25.30 -9.85
C ILE A 91 -10.06 -25.83 -9.17
N GLY A 92 -9.96 -26.76 -8.22
CA GLY A 92 -11.10 -27.20 -7.40
C GLY A 92 -11.76 -26.11 -6.53
N LEU A 93 -11.64 -24.84 -6.92
CA LEU A 93 -12.27 -23.67 -6.32
C LEU A 93 -13.73 -23.58 -6.75
N SER A 94 -14.59 -23.39 -5.78
CA SER A 94 -16.02 -23.18 -5.96
C SER A 94 -16.50 -21.95 -5.20
N PHE A 95 -17.73 -21.51 -5.47
CA PHE A 95 -18.36 -20.48 -4.62
C PHE A 95 -18.47 -20.92 -3.16
N ASP A 96 -18.48 -22.23 -2.87
CA ASP A 96 -18.50 -22.77 -1.51
C ASP A 96 -17.17 -22.59 -0.77
N ASP A 97 -16.08 -22.24 -1.46
CA ASP A 97 -14.81 -21.90 -0.81
C ASP A 97 -14.71 -20.40 -0.47
N TYR A 98 -15.54 -19.55 -1.09
CA TYR A 98 -15.58 -18.11 -0.83
C TYR A 98 -16.60 -17.79 0.26
N ARG A 99 -16.12 -17.67 1.50
CA ARG A 99 -16.96 -17.54 2.71
C ARG A 99 -17.04 -16.11 3.24
N GLY A 100 -18.12 -15.84 3.97
CA GLY A 100 -18.31 -14.62 4.76
C GLY A 100 -18.79 -13.36 4.03
N GLN A 101 -19.05 -13.41 2.71
CA GLN A 101 -19.63 -12.28 1.97
C GLN A 101 -20.70 -12.77 0.97
N PRO A 102 -21.91 -13.12 1.42
CA PRO A 102 -22.95 -13.72 0.57
C PRO A 102 -23.41 -12.79 -0.56
N ASP A 103 -23.56 -11.50 -0.28
CA ASP A 103 -23.99 -10.52 -1.29
C ASP A 103 -22.99 -10.42 -2.45
N LEU A 104 -21.69 -10.39 -2.11
CA LEU A 104 -20.61 -10.36 -3.11
C LEU A 104 -20.60 -11.64 -3.95
N VAL A 105 -20.85 -12.79 -3.33
CA VAL A 105 -20.99 -14.07 -4.03
C VAL A 105 -22.17 -14.06 -4.98
N ASP A 106 -23.31 -13.48 -4.60
CA ASP A 106 -24.49 -13.40 -5.47
C ASP A 106 -24.30 -12.45 -6.66
N HIS A 107 -23.56 -11.34 -6.45
CA HIS A 107 -23.09 -10.49 -7.54
C HIS A 107 -22.12 -11.25 -8.47
N ALA A 108 -21.19 -12.03 -7.92
CA ALA A 108 -20.26 -12.84 -8.69
C ALA A 108 -20.95 -13.97 -9.48
N LYS A 109 -21.93 -14.67 -8.89
CA LYS A 109 -22.79 -15.65 -9.59
C LYS A 109 -23.53 -15.02 -10.76
N THR A 110 -24.00 -13.78 -10.60
CA THR A 110 -24.64 -13.02 -11.69
C THR A 110 -23.68 -12.77 -12.83
N LEU A 111 -22.43 -12.41 -12.53
CA LEU A 111 -21.38 -12.24 -13.52
C LEU A 111 -21.01 -13.57 -14.21
N VAL A 112 -20.91 -14.68 -13.48
CA VAL A 112 -20.70 -16.02 -14.06
C VAL A 112 -21.83 -16.40 -15.02
N ARG A 113 -23.10 -16.13 -14.66
CA ARG A 113 -24.26 -16.36 -15.55
C ARG A 113 -24.15 -15.55 -16.84
N ILE A 114 -23.68 -14.29 -16.75
CA ILE A 114 -23.46 -13.42 -17.91
C ILE A 114 -22.31 -13.94 -18.77
N LEU A 115 -21.19 -14.34 -18.16
CA LEU A 115 -20.03 -14.87 -18.88
C LEU A 115 -20.26 -16.26 -19.49
N GLY A 116 -21.12 -17.09 -18.89
CA GLY A 116 -21.31 -18.49 -19.24
C GLY A 116 -22.23 -18.80 -20.43
N GLY A 117 -22.96 -17.84 -21.00
CA GLY A 117 -23.85 -18.19 -22.13
C GLY A 117 -24.90 -17.16 -22.53
N VAL A 118 -24.45 -15.97 -22.88
CA VAL A 118 -25.30 -14.85 -23.26
C VAL A 118 -25.53 -14.81 -24.79
N GLU A 119 -26.08 -15.88 -25.34
CA GLU A 119 -26.85 -15.75 -26.59
C GLU A 119 -28.15 -14.99 -26.27
N ARG A 120 -28.86 -15.39 -25.21
CA ARG A 120 -30.12 -14.73 -24.81
C ARG A 120 -29.97 -13.25 -24.46
N PHE A 121 -28.92 -12.85 -23.74
CA PHE A 121 -28.75 -11.43 -23.38
C PHE A 121 -28.20 -10.58 -24.54
N LYS A 122 -27.44 -11.14 -25.49
CA LYS A 122 -27.14 -10.46 -26.76
C LYS A 122 -28.37 -10.36 -27.67
N LEU A 123 -29.18 -11.41 -27.74
CA LEU A 123 -30.45 -11.43 -28.47
C LEU A 123 -31.46 -10.42 -27.88
N ALA A 124 -31.40 -10.18 -26.57
CA ALA A 124 -32.17 -9.14 -25.89
C ALA A 124 -31.58 -7.71 -26.09
N GLY A 125 -30.51 -7.56 -26.88
CA GLY A 125 -29.87 -6.26 -27.15
C GLY A 125 -28.89 -5.78 -26.07
N GLY A 126 -28.55 -6.63 -25.08
CA GLY A 126 -27.62 -6.29 -24.02
C GLY A 126 -26.15 -6.35 -24.47
N GLU A 127 -25.38 -5.34 -24.06
CA GLU A 127 -23.93 -5.30 -24.27
C GLU A 127 -23.19 -5.99 -23.12
N MET A 128 -22.21 -6.83 -23.46
CA MET A 128 -21.39 -7.52 -22.45
C MET A 128 -20.46 -6.53 -21.76
N PRO A 129 -20.42 -6.52 -20.40
CA PRO A 129 -19.41 -5.75 -19.70
C PRO A 129 -18.02 -6.24 -20.09
N LYS A 130 -17.07 -5.32 -20.18
CA LYS A 130 -15.71 -5.66 -20.63
C LYS A 130 -14.74 -5.90 -19.49
N GLY A 131 -15.06 -5.39 -18.32
CA GLY A 131 -14.20 -5.58 -17.16
C GLY A 131 -14.83 -5.07 -15.89
N MET A 132 -14.23 -5.48 -14.79
CA MET A 132 -14.66 -5.15 -13.44
C MET A 132 -13.45 -4.70 -12.63
N LEU A 133 -13.64 -3.68 -11.82
CA LEU A 133 -12.69 -3.26 -10.80
C LEU A 133 -13.13 -3.84 -9.46
N LEU A 134 -12.23 -4.58 -8.79
CA LEU A 134 -12.35 -4.99 -7.41
C LEU A 134 -11.47 -4.07 -6.56
N SER A 135 -12.08 -3.23 -5.73
CA SER A 135 -11.37 -2.38 -4.79
C SER A 135 -11.59 -2.86 -3.35
N GLY A 136 -10.68 -2.55 -2.44
CA GLY A 136 -10.84 -2.91 -1.02
C GLY A 136 -9.51 -3.14 -0.33
N GLN A 137 -9.54 -3.37 0.98
CA GLN A 137 -8.32 -3.56 1.76
C GLN A 137 -7.51 -4.80 1.30
N PRO A 138 -6.18 -4.82 1.50
CA PRO A 138 -5.37 -6.01 1.23
C PRO A 138 -5.91 -7.21 2.00
N GLY A 139 -5.91 -8.40 1.38
CA GLY A 139 -6.30 -9.63 2.08
C GLY A 139 -7.79 -9.92 2.19
N THR A 140 -8.68 -9.10 1.62
CA THR A 140 -10.14 -9.35 1.57
C THR A 140 -10.57 -10.41 0.55
N GLY A 141 -9.63 -11.04 -0.16
CA GLY A 141 -9.90 -12.13 -1.09
C GLY A 141 -10.24 -11.71 -2.52
N LYS A 142 -9.83 -10.50 -2.98
CA LYS A 142 -10.04 -10.02 -4.36
C LYS A 142 -9.52 -11.00 -5.42
N THR A 143 -8.27 -11.43 -5.29
CA THR A 143 -7.62 -12.40 -6.18
C THR A 143 -8.28 -13.77 -6.10
N PHE A 144 -8.69 -14.18 -4.91
CA PHE A 144 -9.38 -15.45 -4.67
C PHE A 144 -10.77 -15.47 -5.34
N LEU A 145 -11.54 -14.38 -5.21
CA LEU A 145 -12.84 -14.21 -5.87
C LEU A 145 -12.73 -14.31 -7.40
N ALA A 146 -11.73 -13.66 -7.99
CA ALA A 146 -11.50 -13.74 -9.43
C ALA A 146 -11.18 -15.17 -9.91
N GLY A 147 -10.43 -15.93 -9.10
CA GLY A 147 -10.17 -17.35 -9.34
C GLY A 147 -11.44 -18.19 -9.29
N VAL A 148 -12.29 -18.00 -8.27
CA VAL A 148 -13.59 -18.68 -8.14
C VAL A 148 -14.51 -18.37 -9.32
N ILE A 149 -14.63 -17.09 -9.72
CA ILE A 149 -15.42 -16.68 -10.89
C ILE A 149 -14.95 -17.41 -12.15
N ALA A 150 -13.64 -17.52 -12.36
CA ALA A 150 -13.10 -18.18 -13.54
C ALA A 150 -13.36 -19.70 -13.53
N ALA A 151 -13.19 -20.34 -12.37
CA ALA A 151 -13.45 -21.77 -12.17
C ALA A 151 -14.92 -22.11 -12.44
N GLU A 152 -15.84 -21.36 -11.84
CA GLU A 152 -17.29 -21.55 -11.96
C GLU A 152 -17.81 -21.24 -13.38
N ALA A 153 -17.24 -20.22 -14.03
CA ALA A 153 -17.54 -19.91 -15.43
C ALA A 153 -16.90 -20.89 -16.42
N LYS A 154 -16.01 -21.78 -15.96
CA LYS A 154 -15.20 -22.69 -16.80
C LYS A 154 -14.45 -21.95 -17.91
N LEU A 155 -13.91 -20.78 -17.58
CA LEU A 155 -13.16 -19.94 -18.51
C LEU A 155 -11.65 -20.03 -18.27
N PRO A 156 -10.81 -19.91 -19.31
CA PRO A 156 -9.38 -19.73 -19.12
C PRO A 156 -9.09 -18.49 -18.27
N PHE A 157 -8.24 -18.66 -17.26
CA PHE A 157 -7.85 -17.63 -16.31
C PHE A 157 -6.40 -17.22 -16.55
N ILE A 158 -6.14 -15.93 -16.76
CA ILE A 158 -4.79 -15.37 -16.78
C ILE A 158 -4.65 -14.45 -15.57
N TYR A 159 -3.73 -14.77 -14.68
CA TYR A 159 -3.29 -13.92 -13.59
C TYR A 159 -1.99 -13.18 -13.98
N ILE A 160 -1.98 -11.88 -13.76
CA ILE A 160 -0.79 -11.03 -13.87
C ILE A 160 -0.78 -10.00 -12.74
N ASP A 161 0.39 -9.78 -12.15
CA ASP A 161 0.65 -8.61 -11.33
C ASP A 161 0.98 -7.43 -12.26
N SER A 162 0.18 -6.36 -12.19
CA SER A 162 0.35 -5.19 -13.04
C SER A 162 1.68 -4.48 -12.80
N SER A 163 2.29 -4.65 -11.61
CA SER A 163 3.61 -4.08 -11.31
C SER A 163 4.68 -4.61 -12.26
N SER A 164 4.54 -5.87 -12.70
CA SER A 164 5.45 -6.57 -13.62
C SER A 164 5.36 -6.11 -15.08
N LEU A 165 4.33 -5.32 -15.42
CA LEU A 165 4.16 -4.75 -16.77
C LEU A 165 5.06 -3.54 -17.02
N ARG A 166 5.62 -2.94 -15.96
CA ARG A 166 6.55 -1.82 -16.08
C ARG A 166 7.92 -2.34 -16.54
N SER A 167 8.44 -1.74 -17.61
CA SER A 167 9.75 -2.07 -18.18
C SER A 167 10.67 -0.86 -18.17
N MET A 168 11.98 -1.09 -18.13
CA MET A 168 13.00 -0.05 -18.24
C MET A 168 13.07 0.55 -19.65
N TRP A 169 12.56 -0.18 -20.65
CA TRP A 169 12.60 0.22 -22.05
C TRP A 169 11.25 0.79 -22.49
N MET A 170 11.26 2.01 -23.03
CA MET A 170 10.05 2.66 -23.56
C MET A 170 9.39 1.79 -24.64
N GLY A 171 8.08 1.58 -24.52
CA GLY A 171 7.28 0.84 -25.49
C GLY A 171 7.32 -0.68 -25.32
N VAL A 172 8.26 -1.24 -24.54
CA VAL A 172 8.21 -2.67 -24.16
C VAL A 172 6.98 -2.94 -23.31
N ASP A 173 6.65 -2.06 -22.38
CA ASP A 173 5.42 -2.08 -21.58
C ASP A 173 4.15 -2.20 -22.43
N ALA A 174 4.05 -1.41 -23.51
CA ALA A 174 2.96 -1.49 -24.48
C ALA A 174 2.95 -2.83 -25.24
N LEU A 175 4.12 -3.32 -25.67
CA LEU A 175 4.24 -4.62 -26.35
C LEU A 175 3.82 -5.79 -25.45
N ILE A 176 4.16 -5.74 -24.15
CA ILE A 176 3.75 -6.74 -23.16
C ILE A 176 2.21 -6.78 -23.07
N ILE A 177 1.55 -5.62 -22.95
CA ILE A 177 0.08 -5.53 -22.89
C ILE A 177 -0.56 -6.08 -24.18
N ILE A 178 -0.04 -5.70 -25.35
CA ILE A 178 -0.53 -6.23 -26.64
C ILE A 178 -0.37 -7.76 -26.70
N SER A 179 0.77 -8.28 -26.25
CA SER A 179 1.07 -9.72 -26.20
C SER A 179 0.13 -10.46 -25.24
N LEU A 180 -0.15 -9.87 -24.08
CA LEU A 180 -1.08 -10.38 -23.07
C LEU A 180 -2.50 -10.53 -23.62
N PHE A 181 -3.06 -9.47 -24.22
CA PHE A 181 -4.39 -9.54 -24.84
C PHE A 181 -4.42 -10.50 -26.04
N ARG A 182 -3.33 -10.59 -26.81
CA ARG A 182 -3.21 -11.58 -27.90
C ARG A 182 -3.26 -13.01 -27.36
N LYS A 183 -2.54 -13.30 -26.27
CA LYS A 183 -2.55 -14.59 -25.57
C LYS A 183 -3.95 -14.91 -25.04
N GLY A 184 -4.60 -13.97 -24.35
CA GLY A 184 -5.97 -14.14 -23.83
C GLY A 184 -6.99 -14.44 -24.93
N ARG A 185 -6.95 -13.70 -26.04
CA ARG A 185 -7.79 -13.96 -27.22
C ARG A 185 -7.49 -15.33 -27.85
N GLY A 186 -6.24 -15.79 -27.83
CA GLY A 186 -5.87 -17.13 -28.28
C GLY A 186 -6.51 -18.22 -27.45
N LEU A 187 -6.43 -18.12 -26.13
CA LEU A 187 -7.06 -19.07 -25.20
C LEU A 187 -8.58 -19.04 -25.30
N ALA A 188 -9.18 -17.85 -25.37
CA ALA A 188 -10.62 -17.71 -25.53
C ALA A 188 -11.15 -18.44 -26.79
N ARG A 189 -10.40 -18.42 -27.90
CA ARG A 189 -10.77 -19.17 -29.12
C ARG A 189 -10.60 -20.67 -28.94
N LYS A 190 -9.52 -21.11 -28.29
CA LYS A 190 -9.23 -22.53 -28.06
C LYS A 190 -10.33 -23.20 -27.23
N TYR A 191 -10.85 -22.50 -26.23
CA TYR A 191 -11.86 -22.99 -25.28
C TYR A 191 -13.29 -22.54 -25.60
N ALA A 192 -13.51 -21.92 -26.78
CA ALA A 192 -14.84 -21.50 -27.20
C ALA A 192 -15.72 -22.71 -27.53
N LYS A 193 -16.99 -22.69 -27.09
CA LYS A 193 -17.99 -23.65 -27.59
C LYS A 193 -18.28 -23.36 -29.08
N PRO A 194 -18.49 -24.38 -29.92
CA PRO A 194 -18.86 -24.20 -31.32
C PRO A 194 -20.07 -23.25 -31.46
N GLY A 195 -19.95 -22.22 -32.32
CA GLY A 195 -21.00 -21.22 -32.55
C GLY A 195 -21.01 -20.03 -31.59
N THR A 196 -20.25 -20.05 -30.49
CA THR A 196 -20.22 -18.94 -29.51
C THR A 196 -18.91 -18.12 -29.58
N PRO A 197 -18.97 -16.80 -29.34
CA PRO A 197 -17.76 -16.02 -29.11
C PRO A 197 -17.14 -16.44 -27.78
N GLY A 198 -15.98 -17.10 -27.81
CA GLY A 198 -15.26 -17.51 -26.61
C GLY A 198 -14.87 -16.34 -25.71
N ALA A 199 -14.69 -16.63 -24.42
CA ALA A 199 -14.26 -15.67 -23.42
C ALA A 199 -13.01 -16.17 -22.67
N CYS A 200 -12.19 -15.23 -22.19
CA CYS A 200 -11.06 -15.49 -21.29
C CYS A 200 -11.11 -14.43 -20.19
N LEU A 201 -10.84 -14.83 -18.96
CA LEU A 201 -10.75 -13.93 -17.82
C LEU A 201 -9.29 -13.52 -17.62
N LEU A 202 -9.03 -12.21 -17.61
CA LEU A 202 -7.72 -11.61 -17.35
C LEU A 202 -7.78 -10.87 -16.02
N PHE A 203 -7.15 -11.41 -14.99
CA PHE A 203 -7.00 -10.76 -13.70
C PHE A 203 -5.70 -9.98 -13.62
N MET A 204 -5.81 -8.68 -13.34
CA MET A 204 -4.71 -7.73 -13.19
C MET A 204 -4.67 -7.26 -11.74
N ASP A 205 -3.78 -7.83 -10.94
CA ASP A 205 -3.57 -7.37 -9.56
C ASP A 205 -2.80 -6.04 -9.55
N GLU A 206 -2.94 -5.26 -8.49
CA GLU A 206 -2.29 -3.95 -8.31
C GLU A 206 -2.39 -3.03 -9.55
N ILE A 207 -3.58 -2.93 -10.15
CA ILE A 207 -3.79 -2.19 -11.40
C ILE A 207 -3.43 -0.70 -11.27
N ASP A 208 -3.40 -0.17 -10.05
CA ASP A 208 -2.90 1.17 -9.75
C ASP A 208 -1.44 1.37 -10.15
N SER A 209 -0.60 0.33 -10.17
CA SER A 209 0.80 0.44 -10.62
C SER A 209 0.99 0.94 -12.06
N ILE A 210 0.02 0.69 -12.95
CA ILE A 210 0.01 1.15 -14.35
C ILE A 210 -1.13 2.14 -14.63
N GLY A 211 -2.05 2.29 -13.68
CA GLY A 211 -3.29 3.03 -13.80
C GLY A 211 -3.32 4.35 -13.06
N MET A 212 -2.22 4.81 -12.45
CA MET A 212 -2.21 6.08 -11.71
C MET A 212 -2.58 7.27 -12.60
N SER A 213 -3.36 8.20 -12.05
CA SER A 213 -3.67 9.46 -12.73
C SER A 213 -2.40 10.27 -13.04
N ARG A 214 -2.31 10.79 -14.27
CA ARG A 214 -1.14 11.53 -14.78
C ARG A 214 -0.88 12.86 -14.04
N GLY A 215 -1.80 13.30 -13.18
CA GLY A 215 -1.77 14.60 -12.51
C GLY A 215 -0.90 14.70 -11.26
N GLY A 216 -0.30 13.59 -10.79
CA GLY A 216 0.55 13.60 -9.58
C GLY A 216 2.02 13.96 -9.80
N VAL A 217 2.49 14.09 -11.05
CA VAL A 217 3.90 14.41 -11.36
C VAL A 217 4.06 15.92 -11.55
N GLN A 218 3.74 16.68 -10.50
CA GLN A 218 4.11 18.09 -10.38
C GLN A 218 4.97 18.23 -9.13
N GLY A 219 6.27 17.97 -9.26
CA GLY A 219 7.19 18.10 -8.10
C GLY A 219 8.54 17.40 -8.16
N GLY A 220 8.99 16.89 -9.32
CA GLY A 220 10.33 16.33 -9.46
C GLY A 220 11.22 17.19 -10.35
N GLN A 221 11.78 18.29 -9.81
CA GLN A 221 13.00 18.84 -10.40
C GLN A 221 14.09 17.76 -10.30
N GLN A 222 14.35 17.05 -11.40
CA GLN A 222 15.58 16.29 -11.53
C GLN A 222 16.37 16.82 -12.72
N GLN A 223 17.26 17.73 -12.37
CA GLN A 223 18.45 18.10 -13.12
C GLN A 223 19.27 16.81 -13.34
N GLY A 224 19.23 16.27 -14.56
CA GLY A 224 19.94 15.04 -14.91
C GLY A 224 20.27 15.00 -16.39
N GLY A 225 21.54 15.29 -16.70
CA GLY A 225 22.27 15.05 -17.95
C GLY A 225 21.50 14.94 -19.26
N MET A 226 21.66 15.96 -20.12
CA MET A 226 21.39 15.85 -21.56
C MET A 226 22.35 14.85 -22.23
N GLY A 227 22.01 13.56 -22.15
CA GLY A 227 22.56 12.51 -23.00
C GLY A 227 21.48 11.96 -23.94
N PRO A 228 21.83 11.31 -25.07
CA PRO A 228 20.87 10.70 -25.99
C PRO A 228 19.95 9.62 -25.38
N MET A 229 20.20 9.22 -24.13
CA MET A 229 19.37 8.30 -23.34
C MET A 229 18.35 8.99 -22.42
N GLY A 230 18.39 10.32 -22.25
CA GLY A 230 17.46 11.08 -21.38
C GLY A 230 16.06 11.30 -21.99
N MET A 231 15.88 11.01 -23.27
CA MET A 231 14.60 11.14 -24.01
C MET A 231 13.67 9.92 -23.85
N PHE A 232 14.09 8.86 -23.16
CA PHE A 232 13.34 7.60 -23.03
C PHE A 232 12.44 7.50 -21.77
N GLY A 233 12.24 8.59 -21.03
CA GLY A 233 11.40 8.65 -19.82
C GLY A 233 9.91 8.88 -20.12
N GLY A 234 9.22 7.89 -20.70
CA GLY A 234 7.81 7.99 -21.07
C GLY A 234 6.85 7.15 -20.22
N THR A 235 6.53 7.59 -19.00
CA THR A 235 5.68 6.89 -18.01
C THR A 235 4.17 6.83 -18.36
N GLY A 236 3.78 6.74 -19.63
CA GLY A 236 2.36 6.85 -20.03
C GLY A 236 1.92 6.04 -21.24
N MET A 237 2.77 5.17 -21.78
CA MET A 237 2.44 4.38 -22.96
C MET A 237 1.66 3.09 -22.62
N SER A 238 2.00 2.43 -21.50
CA SER A 238 1.30 1.26 -20.95
C SER A 238 -0.20 1.49 -20.76
N LEU A 239 -0.57 2.54 -20.02
CA LEU A 239 -1.97 2.87 -19.71
C LEU A 239 -2.79 3.09 -20.99
N ASN A 240 -2.32 3.93 -21.90
CA ASN A 240 -3.02 4.19 -23.16
C ASN A 240 -3.18 2.91 -24.00
N THR A 241 -2.17 2.04 -23.98
CA THR A 241 -2.24 0.76 -24.68
C THR A 241 -3.28 -0.17 -24.05
N LEU A 242 -3.36 -0.23 -22.72
CA LEU A 242 -4.40 -0.98 -22.01
C LEU A 242 -5.79 -0.46 -22.37
N LEU A 243 -6.01 0.86 -22.29
CA LEU A 243 -7.27 1.50 -22.66
C LEU A 243 -7.67 1.15 -24.11
N ASN A 244 -6.72 1.22 -25.04
CA ASN A 244 -6.93 0.86 -26.45
C ASN A 244 -7.26 -0.63 -26.64
N GLN A 245 -6.68 -1.54 -25.84
CA GLN A 245 -6.98 -2.97 -25.92
C GLN A 245 -8.35 -3.33 -25.33
N MET A 246 -8.85 -2.53 -24.39
CA MET A 246 -10.19 -2.67 -23.78
C MET A 246 -11.29 -2.03 -24.64
N ASP A 247 -11.00 -0.90 -25.29
CA ASP A 247 -11.99 -0.16 -26.08
C ASP A 247 -12.41 -0.90 -27.37
N SER A 248 -13.71 -0.76 -27.68
CA SER A 248 -14.36 -1.45 -28.80
C SER A 248 -14.02 -0.86 -30.16
N LEU A 249 -13.50 0.37 -30.23
CA LEU A 249 -13.28 1.03 -31.51
C LEU A 249 -12.20 0.33 -32.36
N GLY A 250 -11.39 -0.56 -31.76
CA GLY A 250 -10.47 -1.45 -32.45
C GLY A 250 -11.10 -2.70 -33.07
N GLN A 251 -12.42 -2.91 -32.98
CA GLN A 251 -13.12 -4.11 -33.47
C GLN A 251 -12.96 -4.33 -35.00
N HIS A 252 -12.56 -3.31 -35.77
CA HIS A 252 -12.54 -3.37 -37.24
C HIS A 252 -11.19 -3.14 -37.92
N VAL A 253 -10.07 -2.97 -37.19
CA VAL A 253 -8.82 -2.50 -37.82
C VAL A 253 -7.70 -3.55 -37.83
N GLU A 254 -7.41 -4.22 -36.70
CA GLU A 254 -6.20 -5.06 -36.57
C GLU A 254 -6.17 -6.30 -37.49
N ASP A 255 -7.32 -6.92 -37.76
CA ASP A 255 -7.38 -8.14 -38.56
C ASP A 255 -7.58 -7.88 -40.07
N ARG A 256 -7.79 -6.61 -40.48
CA ARG A 256 -8.20 -6.29 -41.84
C ARG A 256 -7.12 -6.62 -42.87
N PHE A 257 -5.84 -6.33 -42.57
CA PHE A 257 -4.75 -6.60 -43.50
C PHE A 257 -4.43 -8.10 -43.62
N LYS A 258 -4.31 -8.81 -42.49
CA LYS A 258 -4.04 -10.26 -42.48
C LYS A 258 -5.17 -11.06 -43.10
N VAL A 259 -6.43 -10.73 -42.78
CA VAL A 259 -7.58 -11.39 -43.37
C VAL A 259 -7.74 -11.02 -44.84
N LYS A 260 -7.44 -9.77 -45.24
CA LYS A 260 -7.43 -9.37 -46.67
C LYS A 260 -6.35 -10.11 -47.45
N MET A 261 -5.15 -10.27 -46.88
CA MET A 261 -4.07 -11.08 -47.45
C MET A 261 -4.43 -12.57 -47.51
N ALA A 262 -5.01 -13.13 -46.45
CA ALA A 262 -5.41 -14.54 -46.42
C ALA A 262 -6.61 -14.83 -47.35
N ARG A 263 -7.53 -13.87 -47.52
CA ARG A 263 -8.59 -13.90 -48.54
C ARG A 263 -8.01 -13.79 -49.95
N TRP A 264 -7.04 -12.90 -50.15
CA TRP A 264 -6.33 -12.75 -51.42
C TRP A 264 -5.56 -14.03 -51.79
N LEU A 265 -4.97 -14.72 -50.81
CA LEU A 265 -4.31 -16.02 -50.96
C LEU A 265 -5.28 -17.22 -51.01
N GLY A 266 -6.59 -17.00 -50.94
CA GLY A 266 -7.60 -18.08 -51.02
C GLY A 266 -7.70 -19.01 -49.81
N LEU A 267 -7.00 -18.72 -48.71
CA LEU A 267 -6.90 -19.57 -47.51
C LEU A 267 -8.11 -19.42 -46.56
N VAL A 268 -8.92 -18.36 -46.72
CA VAL A 268 -10.06 -18.07 -45.84
C VAL A 268 -11.30 -17.75 -46.67
N ARG A 269 -12.34 -18.59 -46.55
CA ARG A 269 -13.68 -18.35 -47.12
C ARG A 269 -14.70 -18.30 -45.98
N GLY A 270 -15.35 -17.15 -45.78
CA GLY A 270 -16.39 -16.97 -44.76
C GLY A 270 -16.38 -15.60 -44.03
N PRO A 271 -17.41 -15.33 -43.21
CA PRO A 271 -17.46 -14.16 -42.32
C PRO A 271 -16.34 -14.24 -41.28
N VAL A 272 -15.77 -13.09 -40.91
CA VAL A 272 -14.72 -13.01 -39.88
C VAL A 272 -15.33 -13.40 -38.54
N PRO A 273 -14.80 -14.41 -37.82
CA PRO A 273 -15.34 -14.78 -36.53
C PRO A 273 -15.25 -13.57 -35.57
N PRO A 274 -16.28 -13.31 -34.76
CA PRO A 274 -16.27 -12.18 -33.83
C PRO A 274 -15.06 -12.27 -32.90
N LYS A 275 -14.46 -11.11 -32.59
CA LYS A 275 -13.30 -11.04 -31.68
C LYS A 275 -13.74 -11.62 -30.32
N PRO A 276 -13.00 -12.60 -29.77
CA PRO A 276 -13.34 -13.19 -28.48
C PRO A 276 -13.23 -12.15 -27.36
N LEU A 277 -14.04 -12.32 -26.31
CA LEU A 277 -14.04 -11.42 -25.16
C LEU A 277 -12.84 -11.73 -24.26
N VAL A 278 -12.06 -10.69 -23.94
CA VAL A 278 -11.11 -10.75 -22.82
C VAL A 278 -11.73 -9.90 -21.72
N PHE A 279 -12.30 -10.58 -20.72
CA PHE A 279 -12.94 -9.92 -19.58
C PHE A 279 -11.86 -9.56 -18.56
N VAL A 280 -11.65 -8.26 -18.32
CA VAL A 280 -10.56 -7.79 -17.46
C VAL A 280 -11.08 -7.58 -16.04
N ILE A 281 -10.53 -8.28 -15.05
CA ILE A 281 -10.75 -7.96 -13.63
C ILE A 281 -9.51 -7.24 -13.11
N GLY A 282 -9.63 -5.94 -12.82
CA GLY A 282 -8.56 -5.18 -12.15
C GLY A 282 -8.77 -5.22 -10.64
N ALA A 283 -7.71 -5.43 -9.85
CA ALA A 283 -7.76 -5.29 -8.40
C ALA A 283 -6.89 -4.11 -7.94
N THR A 284 -7.38 -3.34 -6.96
CA THR A 284 -6.61 -2.26 -6.33
C THR A 284 -6.97 -2.10 -4.86
N ASN A 285 -6.03 -1.58 -4.08
CA ASN A 285 -6.30 -1.11 -2.72
C ASN A 285 -6.58 0.39 -2.66
N ARG A 286 -6.33 1.12 -3.76
CA ARG A 286 -6.40 2.59 -3.85
C ARG A 286 -7.21 3.02 -5.07
N PRO A 287 -8.55 2.87 -5.03
CA PRO A 287 -9.40 3.24 -6.16
C PRO A 287 -9.36 4.74 -6.48
N ASP A 288 -9.03 5.58 -5.51
CA ASP A 288 -8.91 7.04 -5.59
C ASP A 288 -7.72 7.51 -6.45
N THR A 289 -6.65 6.73 -6.56
CA THR A 289 -5.45 7.11 -7.33
C THR A 289 -5.55 6.74 -8.81
N LEU A 290 -6.54 5.92 -9.18
CA LEU A 290 -6.73 5.44 -10.54
C LEU A 290 -7.18 6.55 -11.49
N ASP A 291 -6.67 6.49 -12.72
CA ASP A 291 -7.10 7.35 -13.81
C ASP A 291 -8.58 7.07 -14.12
N THR A 292 -9.40 8.12 -14.05
CA THR A 292 -10.83 8.08 -14.42
C THR A 292 -11.08 7.50 -15.80
N ALA A 293 -10.09 7.50 -16.70
CA ALA A 293 -10.17 6.83 -17.98
C ALA A 293 -10.38 5.32 -17.84
N LEU A 294 -9.78 4.64 -16.86
CA LEU A 294 -9.92 3.19 -16.67
C LEU A 294 -11.33 2.77 -16.23
N THR A 295 -11.97 3.59 -15.41
CA THR A 295 -13.28 3.31 -14.79
C THR A 295 -14.47 3.79 -15.63
N ARG A 296 -14.24 4.29 -16.85
CA ARG A 296 -15.31 4.71 -17.76
C ARG A 296 -16.08 3.51 -18.33
N PRO A 297 -17.38 3.68 -18.65
CA PRO A 297 -18.17 2.66 -19.34
C PRO A 297 -17.48 2.12 -20.60
N GLY A 298 -17.52 0.80 -20.79
CA GLY A 298 -16.82 0.11 -21.88
C GLY A 298 -15.38 -0.32 -21.56
N ARG A 299 -14.90 -0.10 -20.33
CA ARG A 299 -13.59 -0.54 -19.82
C ARG A 299 -13.76 -1.33 -18.51
N LEU A 300 -13.36 -0.78 -17.36
CA LEU A 300 -13.71 -1.31 -16.04
C LEU A 300 -15.04 -0.68 -15.61
N ASP A 301 -16.10 -1.09 -16.31
CA ASP A 301 -17.43 -0.49 -16.22
C ASP A 301 -18.19 -0.88 -14.94
N ARG A 302 -17.82 -2.00 -14.32
CA ARG A 302 -18.30 -2.41 -13.00
C ARG A 302 -17.23 -2.14 -11.95
N SER A 303 -17.59 -1.51 -10.85
CA SER A 303 -16.74 -1.37 -9.67
C SER A 303 -17.43 -2.03 -8.49
N LEU A 304 -16.77 -3.00 -7.86
CA LEU A 304 -17.21 -3.64 -6.63
C LEU A 304 -16.19 -3.35 -5.53
N ILE A 305 -16.68 -2.86 -4.40
CA ILE A 305 -15.86 -2.65 -3.21
C ILE A 305 -16.00 -3.90 -2.34
N VAL A 306 -14.88 -4.57 -2.09
CA VAL A 306 -14.75 -5.75 -1.25
C VAL A 306 -14.31 -5.28 0.14
N TYR A 307 -15.29 -5.18 1.04
CA TYR A 307 -15.06 -4.83 2.43
C TYR A 307 -14.52 -6.02 3.23
N PRO A 308 -13.91 -5.78 4.41
CA PRO A 308 -13.75 -6.84 5.41
C PRO A 308 -15.12 -7.45 5.78
N PRO A 309 -15.16 -8.75 6.11
CA PRO A 309 -16.39 -9.42 6.52
C PRO A 309 -16.98 -8.83 7.82
N ASP A 310 -18.31 -8.85 7.91
CA ASP A 310 -19.07 -8.54 9.12
C ASP A 310 -18.98 -9.68 10.15
N GLY A 311 -19.64 -9.54 11.30
CA GLY A 311 -19.56 -10.51 12.40
C GLY A 311 -19.97 -11.91 12.00
N GLU A 312 -21.14 -12.05 11.36
CA GLU A 312 -21.64 -13.33 10.85
C GLU A 312 -20.75 -13.90 9.75
N GLY A 313 -20.26 -13.05 8.85
CA GLY A 313 -19.32 -13.44 7.81
C GLY A 313 -17.99 -13.94 8.38
N ARG A 314 -17.48 -13.33 9.46
CA ARG A 314 -16.28 -13.82 10.16
C ARG A 314 -16.53 -15.15 10.84
N LYS A 315 -17.70 -15.39 11.44
CA LYS A 315 -18.06 -16.69 12.00
C LYS A 315 -18.01 -17.79 10.92
N ASP A 316 -18.63 -17.54 9.77
CA ASP A 316 -18.61 -18.47 8.62
C ASP A 316 -17.18 -18.77 8.15
N ILE A 317 -16.34 -17.72 8.03
CA ILE A 317 -14.93 -17.87 7.65
C ILE A 317 -14.14 -18.67 8.71
N ILE A 318 -14.32 -18.38 10.00
CA ILE A 318 -13.64 -19.08 11.11
C ILE A 318 -14.05 -20.55 11.10
N GLN A 319 -15.35 -20.86 11.05
CA GLN A 319 -15.88 -22.22 10.99
C GLN A 319 -15.31 -23.00 9.80
N HIS A 320 -15.27 -22.36 8.62
CA HIS A 320 -14.70 -22.97 7.43
C HIS A 320 -13.22 -23.35 7.62
N TYR A 321 -12.40 -22.46 8.17
CA TYR A 321 -10.98 -22.77 8.41
C TYR A 321 -10.75 -23.75 9.57
N LEU A 322 -11.56 -23.68 10.63
CA LEU A 322 -11.53 -24.64 11.73
C LEU A 322 -11.88 -26.05 11.26
N SER A 323 -12.84 -26.22 10.35
CA SER A 323 -13.20 -27.54 9.79
C SER A 323 -12.04 -28.25 9.09
N LYS A 324 -11.02 -27.50 8.66
CA LYS A 324 -9.83 -28.01 7.95
C LYS A 324 -8.61 -28.16 8.86
N LYS A 325 -8.67 -27.78 10.14
CA LYS A 325 -7.54 -27.82 11.08
C LYS A 325 -7.90 -28.48 12.41
N ALA A 326 -6.92 -29.12 13.03
CA ALA A 326 -7.11 -29.73 14.35
C ALA A 326 -7.36 -28.65 15.42
N HIS A 327 -8.53 -28.69 16.03
CA HIS A 327 -8.95 -27.78 17.10
C HIS A 327 -9.69 -28.54 18.20
N ASP A 328 -9.71 -27.96 19.39
CA ASP A 328 -10.51 -28.41 20.51
C ASP A 328 -11.98 -27.98 20.34
N GLU A 329 -12.92 -28.78 20.85
CA GLU A 329 -14.35 -28.46 20.83
C GLU A 329 -14.71 -27.26 21.72
N THR A 330 -13.84 -26.91 22.67
CA THR A 330 -13.98 -25.72 23.53
C THR A 330 -13.66 -24.40 22.82
N CYS A 331 -13.22 -24.42 21.56
CA CYS A 331 -13.00 -23.21 20.77
C CYS A 331 -14.33 -22.52 20.42
N ASP A 332 -14.67 -21.49 21.19
CA ASP A 332 -15.87 -20.68 20.95
C ASP A 332 -15.68 -19.76 19.73
N VAL A 333 -16.41 -20.07 18.66
CA VAL A 333 -16.40 -19.32 17.40
C VAL A 333 -16.95 -17.90 17.58
N ASP A 334 -17.96 -17.71 18.43
CA ASP A 334 -18.56 -16.39 18.68
C ASP A 334 -17.53 -15.48 19.35
N MET A 335 -16.77 -16.00 20.33
CA MET A 335 -15.67 -15.28 20.96
C MET A 335 -14.56 -14.95 19.93
N MET A 336 -14.17 -15.89 19.08
CA MET A 336 -13.17 -15.65 18.03
C MET A 336 -13.63 -14.60 16.99
N ALA A 337 -14.93 -14.59 16.65
CA ALA A 337 -15.50 -13.62 15.73
C ALA A 337 -15.52 -12.21 16.34
N GLN A 338 -15.91 -12.08 17.60
CA GLN A 338 -15.81 -10.82 18.36
C GLN A 338 -14.37 -10.34 18.50
N ASP A 339 -13.42 -11.27 18.63
CA ASP A 339 -12.00 -10.90 18.75
C ASP A 339 -11.42 -10.32 17.47
N SER A 340 -12.00 -10.69 16.34
CA SER A 340 -11.51 -10.43 14.99
C SER A 340 -12.27 -9.31 14.28
N ILE A 341 -12.93 -8.40 15.01
CA ILE A 341 -13.61 -7.23 14.43
C ILE A 341 -12.66 -6.46 13.51
N GLY A 342 -13.09 -6.23 12.27
CA GLY A 342 -12.32 -5.55 11.23
C GLY A 342 -11.19 -6.40 10.60
N TRP A 343 -11.02 -7.66 11.00
CA TRP A 343 -10.00 -8.53 10.40
C TRP A 343 -10.42 -8.99 9.01
N THR A 344 -9.43 -9.13 8.13
CA THR A 344 -9.62 -9.69 6.80
C THR A 344 -9.59 -11.23 6.87
N PRO A 345 -10.16 -11.93 5.87
CA PRO A 345 -10.13 -13.39 5.81
C PRO A 345 -8.70 -13.96 5.88
N ILE A 346 -7.69 -13.25 5.32
CA ILE A 346 -6.30 -13.69 5.42
C ILE A 346 -5.74 -13.54 6.84
N HIS A 347 -6.13 -12.50 7.60
CA HIS A 347 -5.74 -12.38 9.00
C HIS A 347 -6.30 -13.56 9.80
N ILE A 348 -7.60 -13.86 9.67
CA ILE A 348 -8.23 -15.00 10.34
C ILE A 348 -7.50 -16.31 9.98
N LYS A 349 -7.31 -16.60 8.69
CA LYS A 349 -6.60 -17.80 8.23
C LYS A 349 -5.19 -17.91 8.84
N THR A 350 -4.49 -16.77 8.92
CA THR A 350 -3.12 -16.69 9.43
C THR A 350 -3.09 -16.94 10.93
N ILE A 351 -3.94 -16.27 11.72
CA ILE A 351 -4.00 -16.46 13.17
C ILE A 351 -4.43 -17.88 13.53
N ILE A 352 -5.39 -18.48 12.82
CA ILE A 352 -5.73 -19.91 13.02
C ILE A 352 -4.50 -20.81 12.75
N ASN A 353 -3.65 -20.46 11.77
CA ASN A 353 -2.42 -21.21 11.52
C ASN A 353 -1.38 -21.03 12.63
N GLU A 354 -1.16 -19.80 13.05
CA GLU A 354 -0.22 -19.46 14.12
C GLU A 354 -0.66 -20.08 15.46
N ALA A 355 -1.96 -20.12 15.75
CA ALA A 355 -2.52 -20.81 16.93
C ALA A 355 -2.20 -22.31 16.93
N LEU A 356 -2.28 -22.96 15.78
CA LEU A 356 -1.89 -24.37 15.66
C LEU A 356 -0.39 -24.58 15.82
N ILE A 357 0.44 -23.63 15.37
CA ILE A 357 1.89 -23.66 15.60
C ILE A 357 2.19 -23.55 17.11
N VAL A 358 1.55 -22.60 17.82
CA VAL A 358 1.69 -22.44 19.27
C VAL A 358 1.29 -23.73 20.00
N ALA A 359 0.17 -24.32 19.63
CA ALA A 359 -0.26 -25.60 20.21
C ALA A 359 0.78 -26.71 19.98
N HIS A 360 1.36 -26.79 18.79
CA HIS A 360 2.38 -27.78 18.44
C HIS A 360 3.69 -27.56 19.19
N GLU A 361 4.12 -26.30 19.36
CA GLU A 361 5.30 -25.94 20.17
C GLU A 361 5.14 -26.37 21.64
N ASP A 362 3.91 -26.32 22.16
CA ASP A 362 3.54 -26.82 23.50
C ASP A 362 3.37 -28.35 23.56
N GLY A 363 3.63 -29.07 22.47
CA GLY A 363 3.49 -30.53 22.38
C GLY A 363 2.05 -31.02 22.29
N ARG A 364 1.09 -30.16 21.90
CA ARG A 364 -0.33 -30.50 21.69
C ARG A 364 -0.64 -30.59 20.20
N ASP A 365 -1.54 -31.52 19.85
CA ASP A 365 -1.98 -31.72 18.46
C ASP A 365 -3.21 -30.89 18.07
N LYS A 366 -3.88 -30.28 19.04
CA LYS A 366 -5.10 -29.48 18.85
C LYS A 366 -4.91 -28.09 19.46
N MET A 367 -5.27 -27.06 18.69
CA MET A 367 -5.31 -25.69 19.20
C MET A 367 -6.57 -25.42 20.03
N THR A 368 -6.43 -24.55 21.01
CA THR A 368 -7.47 -24.06 21.92
C THR A 368 -7.71 -22.56 21.71
N TYR A 369 -8.76 -22.01 22.33
CA TYR A 369 -9.00 -20.57 22.31
C TYR A 369 -7.84 -19.75 22.92
N LYS A 370 -7.10 -20.31 23.88
CA LYS A 370 -5.89 -19.66 24.44
C LYS A 370 -4.79 -19.49 23.39
N ASP A 371 -4.64 -20.46 22.49
CA ASP A 371 -3.65 -20.40 21.42
C ASP A 371 -4.05 -19.37 20.36
N TRP A 372 -5.34 -19.24 20.07
CA TRP A 372 -5.88 -18.17 19.23
C TRP A 372 -5.53 -16.78 19.76
N LEU A 373 -5.77 -16.54 21.07
CA LEU A 373 -5.40 -15.29 21.72
C LEU A 373 -3.87 -15.07 21.70
N ALA A 374 -3.09 -16.09 22.01
CA ALA A 374 -1.63 -16.00 22.03
C ALA A 374 -1.07 -15.66 20.63
N ALA A 375 -1.59 -16.30 19.58
CA ALA A 375 -1.22 -16.03 18.19
C ALA A 375 -1.62 -14.62 17.75
N ALA A 376 -2.86 -14.21 18.03
CA ALA A 376 -3.34 -12.86 17.75
C ALA A 376 -2.42 -11.82 18.42
N ASP A 377 -2.09 -12.02 19.68
CA ASP A 377 -1.22 -11.11 20.40
C ASP A 377 0.19 -11.05 19.82
N MET A 378 0.76 -12.21 19.49
CA MET A 378 2.10 -12.26 18.90
C MET A 378 2.14 -11.46 17.60
N ARG A 379 1.08 -11.54 16.80
CA ARG A 379 0.96 -10.83 15.52
C ARG A 379 0.75 -9.33 15.67
N PHE A 380 -0.16 -8.92 16.55
CA PHE A 380 -0.61 -7.53 16.64
C PHE A 380 0.10 -6.71 17.72
N LEU A 381 0.48 -7.33 18.84
CA LEU A 381 1.18 -6.67 19.96
C LEU A 381 2.67 -6.99 20.00
N GLY A 382 3.10 -8.02 19.28
CA GLY A 382 4.48 -8.48 19.25
C GLY A 382 4.80 -9.53 20.32
N LEU A 383 6.08 -9.93 20.34
CA LEU A 383 6.59 -11.02 21.17
C LEU A 383 6.49 -10.68 22.67
N LYS A 384 5.99 -11.64 23.47
CA LYS A 384 6.02 -11.55 24.94
C LYS A 384 7.48 -11.51 25.42
N GLN A 385 7.85 -10.49 26.18
CA GLN A 385 9.20 -10.36 26.75
C GLN A 385 9.12 -10.08 28.25
N PRO A 386 8.87 -11.11 29.08
CA PRO A 386 8.77 -10.93 30.53
C PRO A 386 10.08 -10.38 31.10
N ILE A 387 9.99 -9.39 31.99
CA ILE A 387 11.14 -8.80 32.66
C ILE A 387 11.53 -9.70 33.82
N ALA A 388 12.64 -10.44 33.66
CA ALA A 388 13.06 -11.47 34.62
C ALA A 388 13.29 -10.96 36.06
N LYS A 389 13.63 -9.69 36.24
CA LYS A 389 13.88 -9.05 37.55
C LYS A 389 13.16 -7.71 37.66
N MET A 390 11.84 -7.73 37.58
CA MET A 390 11.02 -6.57 37.90
C MET A 390 10.96 -6.40 39.43
N SER A 391 11.17 -5.19 39.93
CA SER A 391 11.05 -4.93 41.38
C SER A 391 9.61 -5.17 41.84
N ALA A 392 9.41 -5.52 43.11
CA ALA A 392 8.06 -5.74 43.65
C ALA A 392 7.22 -4.46 43.56
N ASP A 393 7.84 -3.30 43.76
CA ASP A 393 7.18 -1.99 43.68
C ASP A 393 6.80 -1.66 42.24
N ASP A 394 7.68 -1.88 41.26
CA ASP A 394 7.33 -1.68 39.84
C ASP A 394 6.24 -2.65 39.40
N LYS A 395 6.33 -3.92 39.81
CA LYS A 395 5.34 -4.94 39.47
C LYS A 395 3.97 -4.58 40.03
N ARG A 396 3.94 -4.08 41.28
CA ARG A 396 2.73 -3.54 41.90
C ARG A 396 2.23 -2.32 41.13
N ALA A 397 3.10 -1.37 40.81
CA ALA A 397 2.73 -0.16 40.09
C ALA A 397 2.06 -0.48 38.74
N VAL A 398 2.65 -1.37 37.94
CA VAL A 398 2.08 -1.80 36.65
C VAL A 398 0.77 -2.58 36.85
N ALA A 399 0.69 -3.49 37.83
CA ALA A 399 -0.54 -4.24 38.08
C ALA A 399 -1.72 -3.34 38.47
N TYR A 400 -1.49 -2.33 39.31
CA TYR A 400 -2.52 -1.35 39.68
C TYR A 400 -2.88 -0.44 38.49
N HIS A 401 -1.89 -0.06 37.68
CA HIS A 401 -2.09 0.72 36.45
C HIS A 401 -3.04 -0.03 35.48
N GLU A 402 -2.75 -1.30 35.16
CA GLU A 402 -3.61 -2.13 34.30
C GLU A 402 -4.97 -2.42 34.95
N ALA A 403 -5.02 -2.64 36.27
CA ALA A 403 -6.28 -2.82 36.98
C ALA A 403 -7.20 -1.59 36.87
N GLY A 404 -6.63 -0.38 36.84
CA GLY A 404 -7.38 0.85 36.61
C GLY A 404 -8.10 0.84 35.26
N HIS A 405 -7.41 0.49 34.18
CA HIS A 405 -8.03 0.34 32.86
C HIS A 405 -9.13 -0.74 32.86
N ALA A 406 -8.85 -1.91 33.45
CA ALA A 406 -9.79 -3.02 33.48
C ALA A 406 -11.07 -2.69 34.25
N VAL A 407 -10.96 -2.05 35.41
CA VAL A 407 -12.10 -1.65 36.24
C VAL A 407 -12.94 -0.60 35.52
N VAL A 408 -12.33 0.45 34.97
CA VAL A 408 -13.09 1.48 34.26
C VAL A 408 -13.81 0.90 33.04
N ALA A 409 -13.14 0.02 32.28
CA ALA A 409 -13.75 -0.65 31.14
C ALA A 409 -14.94 -1.52 31.55
N GLN A 410 -14.80 -2.33 32.61
CA GLN A 410 -15.83 -3.25 33.07
C GLN A 410 -17.11 -2.53 33.52
N TYR A 411 -16.98 -1.47 34.33
CA TYR A 411 -18.14 -0.81 34.91
C TYR A 411 -18.80 0.24 34.00
N LEU A 412 -18.06 0.81 33.04
CA LEU A 412 -18.63 1.79 32.10
C LEU A 412 -19.12 1.16 30.79
N ARG A 413 -18.61 -0.01 30.41
CA ARG A 413 -19.00 -0.76 29.20
C ARG A 413 -19.40 -2.21 29.56
N PRO A 414 -20.44 -2.42 30.38
CA PRO A 414 -20.89 -3.77 30.75
C PRO A 414 -21.37 -4.59 29.53
N GLU A 415 -21.71 -3.93 28.43
CA GLU A 415 -22.06 -4.56 27.17
C GLU A 415 -20.85 -5.12 26.38
N ASP A 416 -19.64 -4.68 26.71
CA ASP A 416 -18.42 -5.20 26.10
C ASP A 416 -17.96 -6.48 26.83
N ARG A 417 -17.03 -7.19 26.20
CA ARG A 417 -16.36 -8.35 26.79
C ARG A 417 -14.90 -8.03 27.02
N MET A 418 -14.39 -8.34 28.21
CA MET A 418 -12.96 -8.28 28.48
C MET A 418 -12.27 -9.43 27.74
N LYS A 419 -11.23 -9.12 26.96
CA LYS A 419 -10.42 -10.14 26.29
C LYS A 419 -9.33 -10.66 27.22
N LYS A 420 -8.59 -9.72 27.82
CA LYS A 420 -7.47 -10.01 28.72
C LYS A 420 -6.98 -8.76 29.46
N ALA A 421 -6.22 -9.00 30.52
CA ALA A 421 -5.33 -8.03 31.16
C ALA A 421 -3.98 -8.70 31.42
N SER A 422 -2.87 -8.02 31.14
CA SER A 422 -1.52 -8.57 31.29
C SER A 422 -0.54 -7.51 31.75
N ILE A 423 0.38 -7.87 32.64
CA ILE A 423 1.52 -7.04 33.07
C ILE A 423 2.84 -7.52 32.45
N ILE A 424 2.75 -8.34 31.38
CA ILE A 424 3.90 -8.83 30.65
C ILE A 424 4.24 -7.84 29.54
N ARG A 425 5.48 -7.34 29.56
CA ARG A 425 5.97 -6.38 28.57
C ARG A 425 5.84 -6.91 27.14
N ARG A 426 5.32 -6.04 26.27
CA ARG A 426 5.22 -6.24 24.81
C ARG A 426 5.57 -4.95 24.10
N GLY A 427 6.55 -5.02 23.20
CA GLY A 427 7.10 -3.82 22.57
C GLY A 427 7.55 -2.80 23.60
N GLU A 428 7.05 -1.57 23.50
CA GLU A 428 7.34 -0.46 24.42
C GLU A 428 6.39 -0.40 25.63
N THR A 429 5.32 -1.19 25.65
CA THR A 429 4.32 -1.20 26.73
C THR A 429 4.65 -2.24 27.80
N LEU A 430 4.50 -1.87 29.09
CA LEU A 430 4.76 -2.75 30.23
C LEU A 430 3.58 -3.67 30.58
N GLY A 431 2.37 -3.30 30.16
CA GLY A 431 1.16 -4.08 30.31
C GLY A 431 0.14 -3.71 29.24
N VAL A 432 -0.98 -4.45 29.21
CA VAL A 432 -2.08 -4.18 28.29
C VAL A 432 -3.40 -4.72 28.85
N VAL A 433 -4.45 -3.92 28.70
CA VAL A 433 -5.85 -4.33 28.84
C VAL A 433 -6.54 -4.28 27.49
N GLN A 434 -7.25 -5.35 27.14
CA GLN A 434 -8.01 -5.41 25.89
C GLN A 434 -9.47 -5.77 26.18
N SER A 435 -10.38 -5.05 25.54
CA SER A 435 -11.81 -5.38 25.47
C SER A 435 -12.24 -5.55 24.03
N SER A 436 -13.40 -6.16 23.82
CA SER A 436 -14.05 -6.23 22.51
C SER A 436 -15.55 -6.14 22.64
N GLU A 437 -16.15 -5.56 21.62
CA GLU A 437 -17.59 -5.40 21.56
C GLU A 437 -18.24 -6.78 21.40
N ARG A 438 -19.28 -7.06 22.19
CA ARG A 438 -20.06 -8.30 22.02
C ARG A 438 -20.89 -8.27 20.75
N GLU A 439 -21.39 -7.08 20.41
CA GLU A 439 -22.11 -6.77 19.20
C GLU A 439 -21.34 -5.70 18.43
N GLU A 440 -21.15 -5.91 17.12
CA GLU A 440 -20.50 -4.91 16.27
C GLU A 440 -21.35 -3.66 16.15
N ARG A 441 -20.79 -2.53 16.56
CA ARG A 441 -21.45 -1.23 16.44
C ARG A 441 -20.97 -0.51 15.19
N HIS A 442 -21.91 -0.02 14.39
CA HIS A 442 -21.62 0.76 13.18
C HIS A 442 -21.78 2.27 13.37
N GLN A 443 -22.25 2.71 14.54
CA GLN A 443 -22.42 4.11 14.89
C GLN A 443 -21.63 4.42 16.17
N LEU A 444 -20.91 5.54 16.16
CA LEU A 444 -20.17 6.03 17.32
C LEU A 444 -21.03 7.02 18.10
N HIS A 445 -21.38 6.66 19.32
CA HIS A 445 -22.12 7.53 20.23
C HIS A 445 -21.18 8.39 21.08
N ALA A 446 -21.59 9.62 21.40
CA ALA A 446 -20.84 10.53 22.27
C ALA A 446 -20.40 9.85 23.59
N ARG A 447 -21.32 9.12 24.22
CA ARG A 447 -21.06 8.35 25.46
C ARG A 447 -19.91 7.36 25.32
N GLN A 448 -19.75 6.72 24.16
CA GLN A 448 -18.71 5.73 23.92
C GLN A 448 -17.33 6.40 23.91
N ILE A 449 -17.19 7.51 23.18
CA ILE A 449 -15.94 8.29 23.13
C ILE A 449 -15.59 8.83 24.53
N GLU A 450 -16.57 9.36 25.25
CA GLU A 450 -16.38 9.82 26.62
C GLU A 450 -15.88 8.69 27.53
N THR A 451 -16.42 7.48 27.36
CA THR A 451 -16.03 6.30 28.13
C THR A 451 -14.63 5.82 27.75
N ASP A 452 -14.25 5.84 26.47
CA ASP A 452 -12.91 5.49 26.01
C ASP A 452 -11.84 6.47 26.56
N ILE A 453 -12.21 7.75 26.67
CA ILE A 453 -11.39 8.77 27.35
C ILE A 453 -11.27 8.42 28.84
N MET A 454 -12.36 8.09 29.53
CA MET A 454 -12.31 7.68 30.94
C MET A 454 -11.47 6.41 31.16
N VAL A 455 -11.55 5.42 30.27
CA VAL A 455 -10.70 4.22 30.33
C VAL A 455 -9.23 4.61 30.23
N SER A 456 -8.86 5.48 29.29
CA SER A 456 -7.49 6.01 29.18
C SER A 456 -7.04 6.77 30.44
N LEU A 457 -7.96 7.45 31.12
CA LEU A 457 -7.68 8.19 32.36
C LEU A 457 -7.64 7.30 33.61
N GLY A 458 -8.11 6.05 33.51
CA GLY A 458 -8.25 5.12 34.64
C GLY A 458 -6.92 4.79 35.31
N SER A 459 -5.85 4.58 34.53
CA SER A 459 -4.53 4.30 35.08
C SER A 459 -3.99 5.44 35.92
N ARG A 460 -4.07 6.68 35.41
CA ARG A 460 -3.67 7.88 36.13
C ARG A 460 -4.47 8.08 37.43
N ALA A 461 -5.77 7.79 37.41
CA ALA A 461 -6.62 7.91 38.60
C ALA A 461 -6.20 6.93 39.70
N VAL A 462 -5.88 5.68 39.36
CA VAL A 462 -5.39 4.68 40.32
C VAL A 462 -4.02 5.06 40.86
N GLU A 463 -3.11 5.53 40.02
CA GLU A 463 -1.79 5.99 40.46
C GLU A 463 -1.89 7.10 41.52
N GLU A 464 -2.76 8.10 41.27
CA GLU A 464 -2.92 9.24 42.16
C GLU A 464 -3.65 8.86 43.47
N LEU A 465 -4.74 8.10 43.37
CA LEU A 465 -5.60 7.81 44.52
C LEU A 465 -5.10 6.66 45.40
N ILE A 466 -4.56 5.61 44.80
CA ILE A 466 -4.21 4.36 45.50
C ILE A 466 -2.70 4.24 45.70
N LEU A 467 -1.90 4.59 44.68
CA LEU A 467 -0.43 4.52 44.79
C LEU A 467 0.18 5.79 45.38
N GLY A 468 -0.55 6.91 45.40
CA GLY A 468 -0.06 8.20 45.91
C GLY A 468 1.09 8.80 45.09
N THR A 469 1.21 8.43 43.81
CA THR A 469 2.31 8.88 42.94
C THR A 469 1.81 9.11 41.51
N LYS A 470 2.69 9.60 40.64
CA LYS A 470 2.41 9.78 39.20
C LYS A 470 3.52 9.12 38.41
N LEU A 471 3.18 8.10 37.63
CA LEU A 471 4.13 7.38 36.80
C LEU A 471 4.23 8.02 35.41
N ALA A 472 5.37 7.86 34.76
CA ALA A 472 5.59 8.26 33.37
C ALA A 472 4.84 7.35 32.38
N GLY A 473 4.47 6.14 32.80
CA GLY A 473 3.77 5.14 31.98
C GLY A 473 2.43 5.63 31.43
N ALA A 474 1.68 6.42 32.21
CA ALA A 474 0.39 6.98 31.78
C ALA A 474 0.47 8.07 30.69
N SER A 475 1.67 8.41 30.20
CA SER A 475 1.83 9.43 29.13
C SER A 475 1.16 9.02 27.82
N SER A 476 1.25 7.75 27.43
CA SER A 476 0.58 7.21 26.24
C SER A 476 -0.94 7.28 26.38
N ASP A 477 -1.47 6.95 27.55
CA ASP A 477 -2.92 6.96 27.79
C ASP A 477 -3.47 8.38 27.82
N LEU A 478 -2.74 9.33 28.43
CA LEU A 478 -3.10 10.74 28.39
C LEU A 478 -3.10 11.30 26.96
N MET A 479 -2.17 10.84 26.11
CA MET A 479 -2.17 11.21 24.69
C MET A 479 -3.40 10.63 23.97
N GLN A 480 -3.78 9.38 24.26
CA GLN A 480 -5.01 8.77 23.71
C GLN A 480 -6.27 9.54 24.17
N ALA A 481 -6.37 9.85 25.47
CA ALA A 481 -7.45 10.65 26.03
C ALA A 481 -7.54 12.03 25.35
N THR A 482 -6.40 12.71 25.17
CA THR A 482 -6.33 14.01 24.50
C THR A 482 -6.78 13.94 23.05
N ASN A 483 -6.34 12.91 22.30
CA ASN A 483 -6.77 12.71 20.92
C ASN A 483 -8.26 12.38 20.81
N GLY A 484 -8.80 11.61 21.76
CA GLY A 484 -10.24 11.33 21.86
C GLY A 484 -11.04 12.61 22.10
N ALA A 485 -10.62 13.44 23.05
CA ALA A 485 -11.26 14.72 23.34
C ALA A 485 -11.18 15.71 22.18
N LEU A 486 -10.03 15.79 21.49
CA LEU A 486 -9.89 16.57 20.25
C LEU A 486 -10.82 16.09 19.14
N THR A 487 -10.97 14.77 18.98
CA THR A 487 -11.88 14.19 18.00
C THR A 487 -13.33 14.52 18.35
N TYR A 488 -13.71 14.37 19.61
CA TYR A 488 -15.03 14.69 20.13
C TYR A 488 -15.41 16.16 19.89
N VAL A 489 -14.56 17.09 20.31
CA VAL A 489 -14.83 18.52 20.25
C VAL A 489 -14.64 19.08 18.84
N ALA A 490 -13.51 18.78 18.19
CA ALA A 490 -13.11 19.47 16.96
C ALA A 490 -13.50 18.73 15.68
N ARG A 491 -13.52 17.39 15.66
CA ARG A 491 -13.75 16.62 14.42
C ARG A 491 -15.16 16.11 14.25
N LEU A 492 -15.86 15.90 15.36
CA LEU A 492 -17.23 15.38 15.36
C LEU A 492 -18.26 16.44 15.76
N GLY A 493 -17.84 17.57 16.33
CA GLY A 493 -18.75 18.63 16.77
C GLY A 493 -19.71 18.16 17.87
N MET A 494 -19.29 17.19 18.71
CA MET A 494 -20.10 16.62 19.80
C MET A 494 -20.02 17.42 21.10
N GLY A 495 -19.15 18.44 21.14
CA GLY A 495 -19.02 19.34 22.28
C GLY A 495 -20.13 20.40 22.37
N SER A 496 -19.87 21.47 23.10
CA SER A 496 -20.79 22.61 23.22
C SER A 496 -20.93 23.45 21.93
N THR A 497 -20.14 23.16 20.90
CA THR A 497 -20.12 23.87 19.62
C THR A 497 -20.33 22.89 18.47
N LEU A 498 -21.15 23.27 17.49
CA LEU A 498 -21.40 22.49 16.26
C LEU A 498 -20.29 22.64 15.20
N MET A 499 -19.18 23.27 15.55
CA MET A 499 -18.07 23.50 14.64
C MET A 499 -17.33 22.19 14.40
N VAL A 500 -17.09 21.87 13.13
CA VAL A 500 -16.22 20.77 12.73
C VAL A 500 -15.02 21.34 11.97
N ALA A 501 -13.83 21.06 12.48
CA ALA A 501 -12.57 21.39 11.83
C ALA A 501 -12.37 20.47 10.61
N PRO A 502 -12.29 21.01 9.38
CA PRO A 502 -12.07 20.20 8.19
C PRO A 502 -10.67 19.56 8.23
N ALA A 503 -10.51 18.41 7.57
CA ALA A 503 -9.23 17.66 7.57
C ALA A 503 -8.04 18.47 7.01
N SER A 504 -8.29 19.50 6.21
CA SER A 504 -7.29 20.41 5.66
C SER A 504 -6.83 21.50 6.63
N MET A 505 -7.47 21.64 7.79
CA MET A 505 -7.16 22.68 8.77
C MET A 505 -5.88 22.33 9.54
N THR A 506 -4.88 23.23 9.50
CA THR A 506 -3.62 23.08 10.24
C THR A 506 -3.72 23.74 11.61
N GLY A 507 -3.63 22.94 12.67
CA GLY A 507 -3.73 23.41 14.05
C GLY A 507 -5.18 23.66 14.51
N TYR A 508 -5.36 23.80 15.82
CA TYR A 508 -6.66 24.07 16.44
C TYR A 508 -6.68 25.45 17.09
N PRO A 509 -7.81 26.18 17.04
CA PRO A 509 -7.94 27.45 17.75
C PRO A 509 -7.69 27.27 19.26
N PRO A 510 -7.06 28.25 19.96
CA PRO A 510 -6.79 28.13 21.40
C PRO A 510 -8.03 27.83 22.25
N ALA A 511 -9.19 28.39 21.88
CA ALA A 511 -10.45 28.14 22.60
C ALA A 511 -10.89 26.66 22.55
N VAL A 512 -10.61 25.95 21.45
CA VAL A 512 -10.87 24.51 21.33
C VAL A 512 -9.96 23.73 22.28
N LEU A 513 -8.69 24.13 22.40
CA LEU A 513 -7.74 23.48 23.31
C LEU A 513 -8.14 23.65 24.78
N VAL A 514 -8.63 24.84 25.17
CA VAL A 514 -9.17 25.08 26.51
C VAL A 514 -10.40 24.20 26.79
N LEU A 515 -11.29 24.06 25.80
CA LEU A 515 -12.47 23.21 25.93
C LEU A 515 -12.11 21.73 26.08
N VAL A 516 -11.10 21.27 25.33
CA VAL A 516 -10.56 19.92 25.43
C VAL A 516 -9.94 19.67 26.80
N ASP A 517 -9.12 20.59 27.32
CA ASP A 517 -8.52 20.45 28.65
C ASP A 517 -9.59 20.37 29.74
N LYS A 518 -10.62 21.23 29.67
CA LYS A 518 -11.75 21.18 30.61
C LYS A 518 -12.54 19.87 30.53
N MET A 519 -12.78 19.36 29.32
CA MET A 519 -13.41 18.05 29.12
C MET A 519 -12.61 16.93 29.79
N LEU A 520 -11.29 16.92 29.61
CA LEU A 520 -10.41 15.93 30.24
C LEU A 520 -10.46 16.02 31.77
N GLN A 521 -10.46 17.23 32.33
CA GLN A 521 -10.57 17.44 33.78
C GLN A 521 -11.90 16.92 34.33
N GLU A 522 -13.03 17.24 33.69
CA GLU A 522 -14.35 16.76 34.13
C GLU A 522 -14.46 15.24 34.06
N LEU A 523 -13.99 14.63 32.97
CA LEU A 523 -13.97 13.17 32.84
C LEU A 523 -12.99 12.51 33.81
N TYR A 524 -11.87 13.15 34.13
CA TYR A 524 -10.90 12.65 35.11
C TYR A 524 -11.48 12.64 36.53
N GLU A 525 -12.15 13.72 36.95
CA GLU A 525 -12.83 13.76 38.26
C GLU A 525 -13.91 12.67 38.37
N GLU A 526 -14.68 12.46 37.31
CA GLU A 526 -15.68 11.40 37.29
C GLU A 526 -15.05 10.00 37.28
N THR A 527 -13.90 9.83 36.62
CA THR A 527 -13.11 8.59 36.65
C THR A 527 -12.56 8.32 38.05
N LYS A 528 -12.06 9.35 38.75
CA LYS A 528 -11.64 9.23 40.16
C LYS A 528 -12.78 8.79 41.06
N ARG A 529 -13.99 9.32 40.87
CA ARG A 529 -15.18 8.88 41.61
C ARG A 529 -15.47 7.40 41.39
N LEU A 530 -15.42 6.93 40.13
CA LEU A 530 -15.59 5.52 39.80
C LEU A 530 -14.53 4.64 40.49
N ILE A 531 -13.26 5.03 40.43
CA ILE A 531 -12.16 4.28 41.05
C ILE A 531 -12.33 4.20 42.57
N LEU A 532 -12.74 5.28 43.25
CA LEU A 532 -13.00 5.26 44.70
C LEU A 532 -14.21 4.38 45.06
N GLU A 533 -15.28 4.46 44.26
CA GLU A 533 -16.49 3.65 44.48
C GLU A 533 -16.19 2.16 44.27
N LYS A 534 -15.35 1.82 43.29
CA LYS A 534 -14.99 0.45 42.89
C LYS A 534 -13.57 0.05 43.31
N GLU A 535 -13.04 0.66 44.36
CA GLU A 535 -11.66 0.43 44.83
C GLU A 535 -11.37 -1.04 45.14
N TYR A 536 -12.36 -1.75 45.70
CA TYR A 536 -12.28 -3.18 46.00
C TYR A 536 -11.98 -4.02 44.75
N ALA A 537 -12.58 -3.69 43.61
CA ALA A 537 -12.36 -4.39 42.35
C ALA A 537 -10.96 -4.10 41.79
N VAL A 538 -10.44 -2.87 41.97
CA VAL A 538 -9.06 -2.52 41.58
C VAL A 538 -8.07 -3.39 42.34
N HIS A 539 -8.23 -3.52 43.66
CA HIS A 539 -7.36 -4.38 44.47
C HIS A 539 -7.45 -5.86 44.07
N ALA A 540 -8.66 -6.37 43.82
CA ALA A 540 -8.87 -7.76 43.43
C ALA A 540 -8.17 -8.10 42.10
N VAL A 541 -8.33 -7.24 41.09
CA VAL A 541 -7.69 -7.42 39.78
C VAL A 541 -6.18 -7.24 39.88
N ALA A 542 -5.70 -6.20 40.56
CA ALA A 542 -4.26 -5.93 40.69
C ALA A 542 -3.53 -7.07 41.41
N ASN A 543 -4.07 -7.59 42.51
CA ASN A 543 -3.47 -8.70 43.24
C ASN A 543 -3.44 -9.97 42.38
N SER A 544 -4.52 -10.25 41.64
CA SER A 544 -4.57 -11.38 40.71
C SER A 544 -3.55 -11.26 39.57
N LEU A 545 -3.33 -10.04 39.05
CA LEU A 545 -2.29 -9.77 38.05
C LEU A 545 -0.87 -9.92 38.64
N ILE A 546 -0.65 -9.55 39.89
CA ILE A 546 0.66 -9.76 40.54
C ILE A 546 0.96 -11.26 40.66
N GLU A 547 -0.04 -12.07 40.99
CA GLU A 547 0.12 -13.53 41.13
C GLU A 547 0.30 -14.23 39.78
N ARG A 548 -0.60 -13.97 38.82
CA ARG A 548 -0.69 -14.74 37.57
C ARG A 548 -0.02 -14.08 36.36
N GLN A 549 0.31 -12.78 36.46
CA GLN A 549 0.89 -11.92 35.40
C GLN A 549 0.00 -11.66 34.18
N GLU A 550 -0.86 -12.60 33.82
CA GLU A 550 -1.80 -12.50 32.72
C GLU A 550 -3.12 -13.16 33.13
N LEU A 551 -4.23 -12.49 32.81
CA LEU A 551 -5.59 -12.94 33.06
C LEU A 551 -6.36 -12.87 31.75
N ILE A 552 -7.02 -13.97 31.37
CA ILE A 552 -7.92 -13.98 30.23
C ILE A 552 -9.33 -13.49 30.62
N GLY A 553 -10.16 -13.16 29.64
CA GLY A 553 -11.50 -12.61 29.85
C GLY A 553 -12.36 -13.37 30.85
N SER A 554 -12.45 -14.69 30.73
CA SER A 554 -13.23 -15.51 31.66
C SER A 554 -12.73 -15.45 33.11
N GLU A 555 -11.42 -15.37 33.31
CA GLU A 555 -10.82 -15.24 34.64
C GLU A 555 -11.08 -13.84 35.22
N LEU A 556 -11.04 -12.80 34.39
CA LEU A 556 -11.40 -11.44 34.79
C LEU A 556 -12.87 -11.35 35.22
N ASP A 557 -13.78 -11.95 34.45
CA ASP A 557 -15.21 -11.97 34.77
C ASP A 557 -15.47 -12.66 36.12
N GLU A 558 -14.77 -13.75 36.41
CA GLU A 558 -14.83 -14.44 37.70
C GLU A 558 -14.31 -13.56 38.85
N ILE A 559 -13.19 -12.86 38.64
CA ILE A 559 -12.60 -11.96 39.64
C ILE A 559 -13.54 -10.79 39.93
N PHE A 560 -14.12 -10.17 38.91
CA PHE A 560 -15.09 -9.09 39.08
C PHE A 560 -16.34 -9.56 39.82
N ARG A 561 -16.90 -10.70 39.42
CA ARG A 561 -18.07 -11.29 40.10
C ARG A 561 -17.77 -11.58 41.57
N TYR A 562 -16.63 -12.20 41.87
CA TYR A 562 -16.23 -12.47 43.25
C TYR A 562 -16.04 -11.18 44.06
N ALA A 563 -15.43 -10.17 43.47
CA ALA A 563 -15.23 -8.87 44.11
C ALA A 563 -16.56 -8.18 44.43
N ASP A 564 -17.53 -8.24 43.50
CA ASP A 564 -18.88 -7.68 43.68
C ASP A 564 -19.68 -8.46 44.74
N GLU A 565 -19.61 -9.78 44.76
CA GLU A 565 -20.25 -10.62 45.77
C GLU A 565 -19.70 -10.38 47.18
N ALA A 566 -18.41 -10.05 47.30
CA ALA A 566 -17.77 -9.70 48.57
C ALA A 566 -18.14 -8.29 49.07
N HIS A 567 -18.58 -7.39 48.18
CA HIS A 567 -18.92 -6.00 48.48
C HIS A 567 -20.29 -5.60 47.89
N PRO A 568 -21.39 -6.24 48.30
CA PRO A 568 -22.71 -6.04 47.70
C PRO A 568 -23.22 -4.60 47.81
N GLU A 569 -22.79 -3.85 48.83
CA GLU A 569 -23.15 -2.45 49.03
C GLU A 569 -22.52 -1.50 47.99
N LYS A 570 -21.38 -1.90 47.40
CA LYS A 570 -20.69 -1.16 46.35
C LYS A 570 -20.86 -1.79 44.97
N ALA A 571 -21.46 -2.98 44.86
CA ALA A 571 -21.65 -3.71 43.60
C ALA A 571 -22.67 -3.04 42.65
N ALA A 572 -23.44 -2.05 43.10
CA ALA A 572 -24.41 -1.35 42.27
C ALA A 572 -23.79 -0.78 40.97
N PRO A 573 -24.53 -0.74 39.85
CA PRO A 573 -24.04 -0.13 38.61
C PRO A 573 -23.66 1.34 38.82
N PHE A 574 -22.48 1.73 38.34
CA PHE A 574 -22.02 3.09 38.45
C PHE A 574 -22.87 4.03 37.58
N VAL A 575 -23.54 4.99 38.21
CA VAL A 575 -24.34 5.99 37.51
C VAL A 575 -23.46 7.19 37.18
N ARG A 576 -23.08 7.33 35.92
CA ARG A 576 -22.24 8.43 35.44
C ARG A 576 -22.98 9.77 35.40
N LYS A 577 -22.31 10.84 35.81
CA LYS A 577 -22.76 12.23 35.62
C LYS A 577 -22.61 12.64 34.15
N PRO A 578 -23.63 13.27 33.53
CA PRO A 578 -23.51 13.82 32.20
C PRO A 578 -22.38 14.85 32.11
N LEU A 579 -21.63 14.82 31.01
CA LEU A 579 -20.61 15.82 30.71
C LEU A 579 -21.28 17.15 30.35
N ILE A 580 -20.87 18.26 30.99
CA ILE A 580 -21.44 19.59 30.74
C ILE A 580 -20.31 20.55 30.41
N LEU A 581 -20.04 20.71 29.11
CA LEU A 581 -19.02 21.62 28.64
C LEU A 581 -19.54 23.07 28.55
N PRO A 582 -18.70 24.07 28.87
CA PRO A 582 -19.08 25.47 28.77
C PRO A 582 -19.30 25.87 27.30
N THR A 583 -20.17 26.85 27.09
CA THR A 583 -20.38 27.42 25.75
C THR A 583 -19.17 28.24 25.32
N MET A 584 -19.01 28.44 24.01
CA MET A 584 -17.91 29.27 23.50
C MET A 584 -17.97 30.70 24.05
N ASP A 585 -19.18 31.26 24.23
CA ASP A 585 -19.37 32.58 24.82
C ASP A 585 -18.87 32.65 26.28
N GLU A 586 -19.08 31.59 27.07
CA GLU A 586 -18.56 31.50 28.44
C GLU A 586 -17.03 31.41 28.47
N ILE A 587 -16.43 30.65 27.54
CA ILE A 587 -14.97 30.54 27.41
C ILE A 587 -14.37 31.90 27.04
N MET A 588 -14.98 32.61 26.08
CA MET A 588 -14.50 33.93 25.65
C MET A 588 -14.70 35.00 26.72
N LYS A 589 -15.80 34.97 27.48
CA LYS A 589 -16.07 35.91 28.58
C LYS A 589 -15.14 35.72 29.78
N ASN A 590 -14.73 34.49 30.07
CA ASN A 590 -13.78 34.18 31.14
C ASN A 590 -12.31 34.34 30.71
N GLY A 591 -12.06 34.64 29.44
CA GLY A 591 -10.73 34.81 28.85
C GLY A 591 -10.06 36.15 29.15
N ASN A 592 -9.92 36.53 30.42
CA ASN A 592 -8.92 37.52 30.84
C ASN A 592 -7.66 36.80 31.34
N GLY A 593 -6.62 36.77 30.50
CA GLY A 593 -5.22 36.64 30.93
C GLY A 593 -4.70 35.23 31.28
N HIS A 594 -3.82 34.73 30.39
CA HIS A 594 -2.92 33.57 30.54
C HIS A 594 -3.39 32.23 29.96
N LEU A 595 -3.29 32.11 28.63
CA LEU A 595 -2.54 30.97 28.10
C LEU A 595 -1.08 31.43 27.91
N PRO A 596 -0.06 30.67 28.34
CA PRO A 596 1.26 30.84 27.78
C PRO A 596 1.09 30.57 26.29
N LEU A 597 1.23 31.61 25.47
CA LEU A 597 1.57 31.44 24.08
C LEU A 597 2.74 30.45 24.06
N LEU A 598 2.49 29.24 23.54
CA LEU A 598 3.55 28.48 22.92
C LEU A 598 4.08 29.41 21.84
N ALA A 599 5.13 30.16 22.19
CA ALA A 599 5.93 30.87 21.24
C ALA A 599 6.36 29.81 20.24
N ILE A 600 5.73 29.82 19.07
CA ILE A 600 6.27 29.18 17.88
C ILE A 600 7.68 29.73 17.83
N PRO A 601 8.75 28.93 17.98
CA PRO A 601 10.07 29.45 17.72
C PRO A 601 10.00 29.94 16.28
N GLU A 602 10.12 31.26 16.09
CA GLU A 602 10.27 31.82 14.75
C GLU A 602 11.43 31.05 14.14
N THR A 603 11.12 30.18 13.18
CA THR A 603 12.14 29.54 12.36
C THR A 603 13.00 30.69 11.86
N PRO A 604 14.30 30.76 12.18
CA PRO A 604 15.13 31.85 11.70
C PRO A 604 15.01 31.81 10.17
N ALA A 605 14.50 32.89 9.58
CA ALA A 605 14.41 33.01 8.15
C ALA A 605 15.81 32.70 7.59
N GLN A 606 15.93 31.63 6.81
CA GLN A 606 17.20 31.35 6.16
C GLN A 606 17.56 32.57 5.32
N PRO A 607 18.78 33.12 5.43
CA PRO A 607 19.18 34.26 4.64
C PRO A 607 19.10 33.87 3.17
N VAL A 608 18.29 34.59 2.40
CA VAL A 608 18.30 34.53 0.94
C VAL A 608 19.72 34.88 0.49
N PRO A 609 20.42 34.01 -0.26
CA PRO A 609 21.78 34.30 -0.70
C PRO A 609 21.80 35.56 -1.58
N GLY A 610 22.52 36.60 -1.15
CA GLY A 610 22.83 37.77 -1.99
C GLY A 610 22.43 39.15 -1.48
N GLN A 611 21.91 39.31 -0.26
CA GLN A 611 21.54 40.63 0.28
C GLN A 611 22.55 41.11 1.35
N PRO A 612 23.12 42.32 1.25
CA PRO A 612 24.07 42.83 2.24
C PRO A 612 23.38 43.18 3.57
N PRO A 613 24.06 42.99 4.72
CA PRO A 613 23.46 43.21 6.03
C PRO A 613 23.18 44.70 6.29
N GLY A 614 21.95 44.99 6.74
CA GLY A 614 21.54 46.31 7.22
C GLY A 614 22.12 46.65 8.61
N PRO A 615 22.09 47.93 9.02
CA PRO A 615 22.76 48.39 10.24
C PRO A 615 22.11 47.85 11.52
N PRO A 616 22.90 47.63 12.60
CA PRO A 616 22.38 47.11 13.86
C PRO A 616 21.47 48.13 14.58
N GLY A 617 20.32 47.65 15.05
CA GLY A 617 19.37 48.41 15.87
C GLY A 617 19.87 48.67 17.30
N PRO A 618 19.17 49.55 18.05
CA PRO A 618 19.65 50.06 19.34
C PRO A 618 19.63 48.98 20.44
N PRO A 619 20.55 49.06 21.43
CA PRO A 619 20.62 48.11 22.53
C PRO A 619 19.41 48.22 23.48
N GLY A 620 18.87 47.05 23.86
CA GLY A 620 17.77 46.93 24.83
C GLY A 620 18.16 47.25 26.28
N PRO A 621 17.17 47.39 27.18
CA PRO A 621 17.39 47.89 28.53
C PRO A 621 18.15 46.92 29.45
N VAL A 622 18.99 47.49 30.31
CA VAL A 622 19.87 46.81 31.27
C VAL A 622 19.07 46.24 32.46
N PRO A 623 19.37 45.04 32.99
CA PRO A 623 18.70 44.47 34.15
C PRO A 623 19.09 45.16 35.46
N VAL A 624 18.11 45.41 36.34
CA VAL A 624 18.30 45.93 37.71
C VAL A 624 18.54 44.74 38.67
N PRO A 625 19.53 44.79 39.58
CA PRO A 625 19.79 43.71 40.55
C PRO A 625 18.81 43.74 41.75
N PRO A 626 18.59 42.61 42.43
CA PRO A 626 17.63 42.50 43.54
C PRO A 626 18.15 43.19 44.80
N GLY A 627 17.34 44.08 45.38
CA GLY A 627 17.62 44.77 46.64
C GLY A 627 17.58 43.81 47.82
N GLY A 628 18.65 43.83 48.62
CA GLY A 628 18.76 43.09 49.88
C GLY A 628 17.83 43.63 50.95
N GLY A 629 17.17 42.72 51.67
CA GLY A 629 16.48 43.02 52.91
C GLY A 629 17.47 43.33 54.02
N GLN A 630 17.29 44.47 54.69
CA GLN A 630 17.88 44.74 56.00
C GLN A 630 16.83 44.51 57.08
N SER A 631 17.32 43.89 58.15
CA SER A 631 16.75 43.72 59.48
C SER A 631 16.26 45.01 60.13
N THR A 632 15.06 44.97 60.71
CA THR A 632 14.73 45.32 62.10
C THR A 632 13.46 44.61 62.51
#